data_AF-A0A3B1BK66-F1
#
_entry.id   AF-A0A3B1BK66-F1
#
_cell.length_a   1.000
_cell.length_b   1.000
_cell.length_c   1.000
_cell.angle_alpha   90.00
_cell.angle_beta   90.00
_cell.angle_gamma   90.00
#
_symmetry.space_group_name_H-M   'P 1'
#
loop_
_entity.id
_entity.type
_entity.pdbx_description
1 polymer ?
#
loop_
_entity_poly.entity_id
_entity_poly.type
_entity_poly.pdbx_seq_one_letter_code
_entity_poly.pdbx_strand_id
1 'polypeptide(L)'
;MSLLKQGIEKGYIKLDDNKKVITYVHQNKKRNFKNPEEKIQAETFLKLILLYGYSEKRIKQFVNITKGSNKSFGEADIVVYNDDKLTQPYLIVECKKEEVSEQEFEQAVNQAFSYAYVTPNNIKFIWVTSGIKNRYFEFNKDKDERKNVPDIPQFGVEQLAKYKFVKGGFDQTKIGEKKIKYGTQQFFELSVVAEEELTRRFKQAHNSLWAGGEMNPSQAFDELDKLIFCKIWDEQYTIDENSKRFRPRKKGEPYLFQTFAKESVKELTNRIKSIYEQGKTKDLEVFKDNIQLAPEKVKTVVGYLEGINLSKTDLDSKGKAFETFMSSYFRGDFGQFFTPRPIVKFIISVLPIDNTHKVLDTSCGSGGFLLYALDKIREQANEYFPEWKDDLEESKEHYKYWHDFALNNLFGIEINDQIARSAKMNMIIHDDGHTNVISTDGLLKSDEIIKRSGNNNFKYNSFDFIITNPPFGSSVKQTEKAYLHQYNFGLKEVDWLDIKNSAVHKRANQSTEILFIEQCRNFLKPNGYLAIVVPDGILTNSSLQYVRDQIEDWYRIIAVVSMPQSAFSHTGAGVKSSVLFLKKLNDKESENISNKKLALKEKIKKDNDYKAKVEQIEAKKKQIIKFHKGFENNIGLTDKKKIEKTDSFKKWKSEISAVYTKKINELKETIDEIYLSEKQKILDNYPIFMAIAEDIGYDATGKETGNNELDFIGKELKSFIKHIEENE
;
A
#
# COMPACT_ATOMS: atom_id res chain seq x y z
N MET A 1 -26.08 -13.07 13.71
CA MET A 1 -25.71 -14.40 14.27
C MET A 1 -25.32 -15.33 13.12
N SER A 2 -24.21 -16.07 13.21
CA SER A 2 -23.76 -16.94 12.11
C SER A 2 -24.79 -18.03 11.78
N LEU A 3 -24.82 -18.46 10.51
CA LEU A 3 -25.69 -19.54 10.00
C LEU A 3 -25.61 -20.78 10.89
N LEU A 4 -24.39 -21.22 11.23
CA LEU A 4 -24.13 -22.38 12.06
C LEU A 4 -24.77 -22.27 13.44
N LYS A 5 -24.66 -21.11 14.11
CA LYS A 5 -25.25 -20.90 15.44
C LYS A 5 -26.77 -21.06 15.39
N GLN A 6 -27.43 -20.45 14.41
CA GLN A 6 -28.88 -20.60 14.22
C GLN A 6 -29.28 -22.03 13.84
N GLY A 7 -28.45 -22.71 13.04
CA GLY A 7 -28.64 -24.11 12.68
C GLY A 7 -28.62 -25.04 13.90
N ILE A 8 -27.75 -24.76 14.88
CA ILE A 8 -27.68 -25.48 16.15
C ILE A 8 -28.89 -25.16 17.03
N GLU A 9 -29.20 -23.87 17.21
CA GLU A 9 -30.33 -23.41 18.04
C GLU A 9 -31.68 -23.96 17.55
N LYS A 10 -31.89 -24.01 16.23
CA LYS A 10 -33.10 -24.57 15.62
C LYS A 10 -33.08 -26.09 15.47
N GLY A 11 -32.00 -26.75 15.89
CA GLY A 11 -31.88 -28.20 15.89
C GLY A 11 -31.71 -28.86 14.52
N TYR A 12 -31.26 -28.13 13.50
CA TYR A 12 -30.96 -28.70 12.18
C TYR A 12 -29.62 -29.43 12.14
N ILE A 13 -28.63 -28.92 12.89
CA ILE A 13 -27.30 -29.52 13.02
C ILE A 13 -26.89 -29.59 14.49
N LYS A 14 -25.94 -30.47 14.81
CA LYS A 14 -25.23 -30.52 16.10
C LYS A 14 -23.72 -30.62 15.85
N LEU A 15 -22.93 -29.92 16.65
CA LEU A 15 -21.48 -30.08 16.70
C LEU A 15 -21.13 -30.83 17.98
N ASP A 16 -20.12 -31.71 17.93
CA ASP A 16 -19.54 -32.30 19.13
C ASP A 16 -18.74 -31.25 19.93
N ASP A 17 -18.41 -31.57 21.19
CA ASP A 17 -17.77 -30.63 22.13
C ASP A 17 -16.46 -30.05 21.59
N ASN A 18 -15.74 -30.83 20.77
CA ASN A 18 -14.47 -30.45 20.16
C ASN A 18 -14.62 -29.78 18.77
N LYS A 19 -15.84 -29.55 18.28
CA LYS A 19 -16.15 -29.04 16.93
C LYS A 19 -15.44 -29.79 15.80
N LYS A 20 -15.21 -31.09 15.99
CA LYS A 20 -14.58 -31.99 15.01
C LYS A 20 -15.62 -32.67 14.12
N VAL A 21 -16.80 -32.94 14.64
CA VAL A 21 -17.84 -33.70 13.95
C VAL A 21 -19.13 -32.91 13.90
N ILE A 22 -19.69 -32.76 12.71
CA ILE A 22 -21.02 -32.23 12.50
C ILE A 22 -22.02 -33.38 12.32
N THR A 23 -23.17 -33.28 12.96
CA THR A 23 -24.31 -34.20 12.80
C THR A 23 -25.49 -33.46 12.19
N TYR A 24 -25.97 -33.93 11.04
CA TYR A 24 -27.22 -33.46 10.41
C TYR A 24 -28.39 -34.17 11.08
N VAL A 25 -29.13 -33.45 11.94
CA VAL A 25 -30.04 -34.05 12.92
C VAL A 25 -31.15 -34.86 12.26
N HIS A 26 -31.75 -34.33 11.19
CA HIS A 26 -32.86 -34.99 10.51
C HIS A 26 -32.51 -36.36 9.91
N GLN A 27 -31.26 -36.54 9.46
CA GLN A 27 -30.80 -37.78 8.81
C GLN A 27 -29.85 -38.61 9.67
N ASN A 28 -29.48 -38.12 10.86
CA ASN A 28 -28.46 -38.70 11.74
C ASN A 28 -27.13 -39.02 11.02
N LYS A 29 -26.76 -38.21 10.02
CA LYS A 29 -25.48 -38.35 9.29
C LYS A 29 -24.39 -37.53 9.97
N LYS A 30 -23.19 -38.11 10.07
CA LYS A 30 -22.02 -37.50 10.71
C LYS A 30 -20.90 -37.29 9.69
N ARG A 31 -20.22 -36.14 9.76
CA ARG A 31 -19.07 -35.80 8.92
C ARG A 31 -18.00 -35.05 9.69
N ASN A 32 -16.78 -35.07 9.15
CA ASN A 32 -15.63 -34.38 9.73
C ASN A 32 -15.68 -32.88 9.43
N PHE A 33 -16.08 -32.08 10.41
CA PHE A 33 -16.20 -30.63 10.29
C PHE A 33 -14.85 -29.90 10.20
N LYS A 34 -13.72 -30.60 10.44
CA LYS A 34 -12.39 -30.03 10.15
C LYS A 34 -12.08 -29.95 8.66
N ASN A 35 -12.75 -30.74 7.81
CA ASN A 35 -12.61 -30.62 6.37
C ASN A 35 -13.21 -29.27 5.91
N PRO A 36 -12.44 -28.39 5.25
CA PRO A 36 -12.95 -27.10 4.76
C PRO A 36 -14.17 -27.22 3.85
N GLU A 37 -14.25 -28.25 3.01
CA GLU A 37 -15.38 -28.48 2.10
C GLU A 37 -16.67 -28.83 2.86
N GLU A 38 -16.56 -29.64 3.91
CA GLU A 38 -17.68 -30.03 4.77
C GLU A 38 -18.28 -28.82 5.51
N LYS A 39 -17.47 -27.80 5.81
CA LYS A 39 -17.98 -26.54 6.37
C LYS A 39 -18.88 -25.82 5.36
N ILE A 40 -18.46 -25.76 4.10
CA ILE A 40 -19.24 -25.15 3.02
C ILE A 40 -20.53 -25.93 2.77
N GLN A 41 -20.49 -27.26 2.81
CA GLN A 41 -21.68 -28.10 2.70
C GLN A 41 -22.67 -27.85 3.85
N ALA A 42 -22.18 -27.77 5.09
CA ALA A 42 -23.00 -27.47 6.25
C ALA A 42 -23.67 -26.09 6.15
N GLU A 43 -22.91 -25.06 5.77
CA GLU A 43 -23.46 -23.72 5.56
C GLU A 43 -24.47 -23.68 4.42
N THR A 44 -24.20 -24.38 3.33
CA THR A 44 -25.09 -24.45 2.17
C THR A 44 -26.40 -25.15 2.51
N PHE A 45 -26.34 -26.26 3.27
CA PHE A 45 -27.52 -26.92 3.83
C PHE A 45 -28.37 -25.94 4.66
N LEU A 46 -27.74 -25.17 5.54
CA LEU A 46 -28.44 -24.18 6.37
C LEU A 46 -29.00 -23.02 5.55
N LYS A 47 -28.31 -22.57 4.49
CA LYS A 47 -28.83 -21.55 3.55
C LYS A 47 -30.09 -22.06 2.86
N LEU A 48 -30.11 -23.30 2.37
CA LEU A 48 -31.28 -23.88 1.72
C LEU A 48 -32.53 -23.83 2.61
N ILE A 49 -32.36 -24.12 3.91
CA ILE A 49 -33.47 -24.09 4.87
C ILE A 49 -33.83 -22.66 5.27
N LEU A 50 -32.86 -21.94 5.81
CA LEU A 50 -33.10 -20.68 6.51
C LEU A 50 -33.28 -19.48 5.56
N LEU A 51 -32.65 -19.52 4.38
CA LEU A 51 -32.75 -18.46 3.38
C LEU A 51 -33.66 -18.86 2.22
N TYR A 52 -33.56 -20.07 1.70
CA TYR A 52 -34.38 -20.47 0.55
C TYR A 52 -35.72 -21.12 0.94
N GLY A 53 -35.92 -21.44 2.22
CA GLY A 53 -37.21 -21.89 2.75
C GLY A 53 -37.56 -23.34 2.44
N TYR A 54 -36.58 -24.15 2.00
CA TYR A 54 -36.78 -25.58 1.80
C TYR A 54 -36.90 -26.29 3.16
N SER A 55 -37.84 -27.24 3.25
CA SER A 55 -37.92 -28.10 4.44
C SER A 55 -36.71 -29.02 4.50
N GLU A 56 -36.16 -29.23 5.70
CA GLU A 56 -35.08 -30.20 5.96
C GLU A 56 -35.46 -31.63 5.54
N LYS A 57 -36.76 -31.94 5.52
CA LYS A 57 -37.29 -33.23 5.05
C LYS A 57 -37.09 -33.44 3.56
N ARG A 58 -37.02 -32.36 2.78
CA ARG A 58 -36.84 -32.34 1.32
C ARG A 58 -35.39 -32.21 0.88
N ILE A 59 -34.44 -32.25 1.80
CA ILE A 59 -33.02 -32.10 1.50
C ILE A 59 -32.29 -33.35 1.98
N LYS A 60 -31.60 -34.04 1.06
CA LYS A 60 -30.65 -35.11 1.39
C LYS A 60 -29.23 -34.63 1.20
N GLN A 61 -28.34 -34.91 2.14
CA GLN A 61 -26.89 -34.71 1.96
C GLN A 61 -26.26 -36.04 1.57
N PHE A 62 -25.11 -36.02 0.87
CA PHE A 62 -24.30 -37.20 0.55
C PHE A 62 -25.12 -38.28 -0.17
N VAL A 63 -25.63 -37.94 -1.34
CA VAL A 63 -26.52 -38.80 -2.12
C VAL A 63 -25.70 -39.58 -3.13
N ASN A 64 -25.62 -40.89 -2.94
CA ASN A 64 -24.99 -41.78 -3.91
C ASN A 64 -25.82 -41.82 -5.21
N ILE A 65 -25.24 -41.31 -6.28
CA ILE A 65 -25.80 -41.33 -7.63
C ILE A 65 -25.38 -42.62 -8.32
N THR A 66 -26.34 -43.35 -8.89
CA THR A 66 -26.10 -44.65 -9.54
C THR A 66 -26.37 -44.57 -11.03
N LYS A 67 -25.51 -45.19 -11.86
CA LYS A 67 -25.73 -45.35 -13.30
C LYS A 67 -26.12 -46.80 -13.60
N GLY A 68 -27.38 -47.04 -13.92
CA GLY A 68 -27.91 -48.40 -14.15
C GLY A 68 -28.10 -49.22 -12.87
N SER A 69 -28.17 -50.55 -13.00
CA SER A 69 -28.69 -51.46 -11.96
C SER A 69 -27.69 -51.87 -10.86
N ASN A 70 -26.79 -50.98 -10.40
CA ASN A 70 -26.05 -51.02 -9.10
C ASN A 70 -24.61 -50.45 -9.15
N LYS A 71 -24.15 -49.80 -10.23
CA LYS A 71 -22.81 -49.18 -10.23
C LYS A 71 -22.90 -47.74 -9.70
N SER A 72 -22.27 -47.49 -8.54
CA SER A 72 -22.10 -46.12 -8.02
C SER A 72 -21.34 -45.29 -9.04
N PHE A 73 -21.91 -44.14 -9.39
CA PHE A 73 -21.37 -43.17 -10.33
C PHE A 73 -20.63 -42.04 -9.60
N GLY A 74 -21.07 -41.70 -8.38
CA GLY A 74 -20.45 -40.71 -7.51
C GLY A 74 -21.39 -40.34 -6.35
N GLU A 75 -20.93 -39.48 -5.45
CA GLU A 75 -21.74 -38.96 -4.35
C GLU A 75 -21.96 -37.46 -4.59
N ALA A 76 -23.22 -37.04 -4.72
CA ALA A 76 -23.58 -35.63 -4.77
C ALA A 76 -23.70 -35.07 -3.35
N ASP A 77 -23.15 -33.88 -3.12
CA ASP A 77 -23.11 -33.30 -1.77
C ASP A 77 -24.50 -33.03 -1.20
N ILE A 78 -25.38 -32.37 -1.97
CA ILE A 78 -26.75 -32.09 -1.54
C ILE A 78 -27.72 -32.25 -2.71
N VAL A 79 -28.85 -32.90 -2.46
CA VAL A 79 -29.99 -32.97 -3.39
C VAL A 79 -31.25 -32.47 -2.69
N VAL A 80 -31.93 -31.53 -3.32
CA VAL A 80 -33.22 -30.99 -2.87
C VAL A 80 -34.34 -31.56 -3.73
N TYR A 81 -35.47 -31.89 -3.11
CA TYR A 81 -36.61 -32.56 -3.74
C TYR A 81 -37.85 -31.66 -3.70
N ASN A 82 -38.75 -31.83 -4.68
CA ASN A 82 -40.04 -31.13 -4.71
C ASN A 82 -41.09 -31.76 -3.79
N ASP A 83 -40.92 -33.02 -3.42
CA ASP A 83 -41.87 -33.82 -2.64
C ASP A 83 -41.25 -34.39 -1.36
N ASP A 84 -42.08 -34.57 -0.32
CA ASP A 84 -41.64 -35.13 0.96
C ASP A 84 -41.27 -36.63 0.87
N LYS A 85 -41.69 -37.33 -0.19
CA LYS A 85 -41.32 -38.73 -0.44
C LYS A 85 -39.94 -38.87 -1.09
N LEU A 86 -39.31 -37.76 -1.47
CA LEU A 86 -37.96 -37.71 -2.07
C LEU A 86 -37.86 -38.49 -3.37
N THR A 87 -38.92 -38.43 -4.17
CA THR A 87 -39.01 -39.10 -5.47
C THR A 87 -38.71 -38.16 -6.63
N GLN A 88 -38.94 -36.86 -6.48
CA GLN A 88 -38.74 -35.84 -7.50
C GLN A 88 -37.57 -34.91 -7.12
N PRO A 89 -36.33 -35.33 -7.41
CA PRO A 89 -35.18 -34.48 -7.18
C PRO A 89 -35.26 -33.26 -8.11
N TYR A 90 -34.86 -32.10 -7.60
CA TYR A 90 -35.15 -30.80 -8.21
C TYR A 90 -33.88 -29.95 -8.39
N LEU A 91 -33.03 -29.92 -7.35
CA LEU A 91 -31.79 -29.17 -7.32
C LEU A 91 -30.65 -30.07 -6.85
N ILE A 92 -29.51 -30.03 -7.54
CA ILE A 92 -28.25 -30.59 -7.06
C ILE A 92 -27.34 -29.45 -6.63
N VAL A 93 -26.68 -29.63 -5.48
CA VAL A 93 -25.62 -28.73 -5.03
C VAL A 93 -24.31 -29.49 -4.91
N GLU A 94 -23.26 -28.92 -5.50
CA GLU A 94 -21.87 -29.38 -5.38
C GLU A 94 -21.06 -28.31 -4.67
N CYS A 95 -20.33 -28.71 -3.62
CA CYS A 95 -19.55 -27.81 -2.80
C CYS A 95 -18.06 -28.04 -3.02
N LYS A 96 -17.26 -26.99 -2.81
CA LYS A 96 -15.80 -27.05 -2.73
C LYS A 96 -15.31 -26.22 -1.55
N LYS A 97 -14.07 -26.45 -1.13
CA LYS A 97 -13.37 -25.57 -0.17
C LYS A 97 -13.31 -24.13 -0.69
N GLU A 98 -13.20 -23.16 0.21
CA GLU A 98 -13.18 -21.71 -0.13
C GLU A 98 -12.08 -21.34 -1.12
N GLU A 99 -10.87 -21.84 -0.89
CA GLU A 99 -9.68 -21.55 -1.69
C GLU A 99 -9.45 -22.60 -2.80
N VAL A 100 -10.51 -22.96 -3.51
CA VAL A 100 -10.46 -23.86 -4.67
C VAL A 100 -9.99 -23.11 -5.92
N SER A 101 -9.17 -23.76 -6.76
CA SER A 101 -8.75 -23.15 -8.03
C SER A 101 -9.91 -23.04 -9.03
N GLU A 102 -9.81 -22.13 -10.00
CA GLU A 102 -10.80 -22.00 -11.08
C GLU A 102 -10.99 -23.30 -11.85
N GLN A 103 -9.91 -24.03 -12.12
CA GLN A 103 -9.96 -25.30 -12.85
C GLN A 103 -10.73 -26.37 -12.06
N GLU A 104 -10.44 -26.52 -10.77
CA GLU A 104 -11.17 -27.44 -9.88
C GLU A 104 -12.63 -27.02 -9.72
N PHE A 105 -12.92 -25.72 -9.68
CA PHE A 105 -14.30 -25.21 -9.61
C PHE A 105 -15.09 -25.55 -10.89
N GLU A 106 -14.49 -25.39 -12.07
CA GLU A 106 -15.13 -25.80 -13.33
C GLU A 106 -15.26 -27.33 -13.46
N GLN A 107 -14.34 -28.11 -12.90
CA GLN A 107 -14.51 -29.56 -12.77
C GLN A 107 -15.73 -29.90 -11.91
N ALA A 108 -15.94 -29.20 -10.80
CA ALA A 108 -17.12 -29.36 -9.95
C ALA A 108 -18.41 -29.01 -10.70
N VAL A 109 -18.40 -27.99 -11.56
CA VAL A 109 -19.52 -27.67 -12.47
C VAL A 109 -19.82 -28.85 -13.41
N ASN A 110 -18.82 -29.39 -14.08
CA ASN A 110 -19.00 -30.53 -14.99
C ASN A 110 -19.46 -31.81 -14.25
N GLN A 111 -18.97 -32.03 -13.04
CA GLN A 111 -19.39 -33.11 -12.15
C GLN A 111 -20.87 -32.97 -11.77
N ALA A 112 -21.31 -31.78 -11.36
CA ALA A 112 -22.71 -31.53 -11.01
C ALA A 112 -23.66 -31.75 -12.20
N PHE A 113 -23.27 -31.34 -13.41
CA PHE A 113 -24.03 -31.64 -14.64
C PHE A 113 -24.07 -33.15 -14.92
N SER A 114 -22.97 -33.86 -14.70
CA SER A 114 -22.92 -35.32 -14.88
C SER A 114 -23.86 -36.03 -13.90
N TYR A 115 -23.92 -35.59 -12.64
CA TYR A 115 -24.87 -36.10 -11.65
C TYR A 115 -26.32 -35.80 -12.05
N ALA A 116 -26.61 -34.59 -12.50
CA ALA A 116 -27.93 -34.22 -12.98
C ALA A 116 -28.37 -35.07 -14.19
N TYR A 117 -27.45 -35.36 -15.11
CA TYR A 117 -27.72 -36.16 -16.31
C TYR A 117 -28.01 -37.63 -15.96
N VAL A 118 -27.23 -38.23 -15.06
CA VAL A 118 -27.37 -39.66 -14.70
C VAL A 118 -28.58 -39.91 -13.78
N THR A 119 -29.03 -38.89 -13.03
CA THR A 119 -30.20 -39.01 -12.15
C THR A 119 -31.46 -39.40 -12.95
N PRO A 120 -32.23 -40.42 -12.54
CA PRO A 120 -33.37 -40.92 -13.30
C PRO A 120 -34.48 -39.89 -13.54
N ASN A 121 -34.73 -39.02 -12.55
CA ASN A 121 -35.74 -37.97 -12.61
C ASN A 121 -35.10 -36.60 -12.91
N ASN A 122 -35.92 -35.66 -13.40
CA ASN A 122 -35.42 -34.41 -13.96
C ASN A 122 -34.94 -33.42 -12.89
N ILE A 123 -33.62 -33.22 -12.81
CA ILE A 123 -33.00 -32.11 -12.09
C ILE A 123 -33.15 -30.84 -12.91
N LYS A 124 -33.85 -29.84 -12.36
CA LYS A 124 -34.07 -28.56 -13.05
C LYS A 124 -32.99 -27.53 -12.74
N PHE A 125 -32.41 -27.58 -11.55
CA PHE A 125 -31.42 -26.59 -11.12
C PHE A 125 -30.14 -27.22 -10.61
N ILE A 126 -29.02 -26.52 -10.81
CA ILE A 126 -27.71 -26.89 -10.29
C ILE A 126 -27.10 -25.67 -9.60
N TRP A 127 -26.52 -25.89 -8.42
CA TRP A 127 -25.76 -24.89 -7.68
C TRP A 127 -24.36 -25.45 -7.40
N VAL A 128 -23.33 -24.70 -7.78
CA VAL A 128 -21.94 -25.01 -7.40
C VAL A 128 -21.41 -23.87 -6.54
N THR A 129 -20.79 -24.19 -5.41
CA THR A 129 -20.34 -23.18 -4.45
C THR A 129 -19.04 -23.53 -3.74
N SER A 130 -18.21 -22.50 -3.51
CA SER A 130 -17.08 -22.55 -2.58
C SER A 130 -17.36 -21.77 -1.29
N GLY A 131 -18.61 -21.35 -1.06
CA GLY A 131 -18.95 -20.36 -0.03
C GLY A 131 -18.72 -18.94 -0.50
N ILE A 132 -17.53 -18.63 -1.03
CA ILE A 132 -17.18 -17.29 -1.52
C ILE A 132 -17.59 -17.04 -2.98
N LYS A 133 -17.57 -18.07 -3.83
CA LYS A 133 -18.02 -18.01 -5.23
C LYS A 133 -19.21 -18.94 -5.44
N ASN A 134 -20.19 -18.49 -6.22
CA ASN A 134 -21.39 -19.26 -6.54
C ASN A 134 -21.64 -19.26 -8.05
N ARG A 135 -22.05 -20.40 -8.61
CA ARG A 135 -22.62 -20.51 -9.96
C ARG A 135 -23.92 -21.28 -9.92
N TYR A 136 -24.92 -20.76 -10.63
CA TYR A 136 -26.25 -21.33 -10.68
C TYR A 136 -26.66 -21.59 -12.12
N PHE A 137 -27.34 -22.71 -12.33
CA PHE A 137 -27.79 -23.12 -13.65
C PHE A 137 -29.23 -23.65 -13.62
N GLU A 138 -29.99 -23.30 -14.65
CA GLU A 138 -31.17 -24.05 -15.07
C GLU A 138 -30.72 -25.10 -16.10
N PHE A 139 -31.10 -26.35 -15.87
CA PHE A 139 -30.70 -27.50 -16.67
C PHE A 139 -31.93 -28.18 -17.27
N ASN A 140 -31.85 -28.49 -18.56
CA ASN A 140 -32.83 -29.32 -19.25
C ASN A 140 -32.11 -30.54 -19.85
N LYS A 141 -32.29 -31.70 -19.21
CA LYS A 141 -31.66 -32.96 -19.60
C LYS A 141 -32.03 -33.40 -21.02
N ASP A 142 -33.28 -33.21 -21.43
CA ASP A 142 -33.78 -33.67 -22.73
C ASP A 142 -33.19 -32.88 -23.90
N LYS A 143 -32.85 -31.60 -23.66
CA LYS A 143 -32.25 -30.69 -24.65
C LYS A 143 -30.74 -30.52 -24.49
N ASP A 144 -30.14 -31.14 -23.48
CA ASP A 144 -28.79 -30.84 -22.97
C ASP A 144 -28.52 -29.33 -22.84
N GLU A 145 -29.53 -28.58 -22.39
CA GLU A 145 -29.48 -27.13 -22.32
C GLU A 145 -29.02 -26.68 -20.93
N ARG A 146 -27.96 -25.86 -20.88
CA ARG A 146 -27.33 -25.35 -19.64
C ARG A 146 -27.42 -23.83 -19.61
N LYS A 147 -28.37 -23.29 -18.87
CA LYS A 147 -28.62 -21.84 -18.80
C LYS A 147 -28.07 -21.26 -17.50
N ASN A 148 -27.20 -20.26 -17.58
CA ASN A 148 -26.77 -19.51 -16.39
C ASN A 148 -27.97 -18.72 -15.84
N VAL A 149 -28.19 -18.81 -14.55
CA VAL A 149 -29.21 -18.04 -13.81
C VAL A 149 -28.55 -17.31 -12.64
N PRO A 150 -29.13 -16.19 -12.15
CA PRO A 150 -28.52 -15.38 -11.10
C PRO A 150 -28.65 -16.01 -9.70
N ASP A 151 -29.58 -16.96 -9.53
CA ASP A 151 -29.83 -17.64 -8.26
C ASP A 151 -30.58 -18.96 -8.48
N ILE A 152 -30.69 -19.79 -7.44
CA ILE A 152 -31.68 -20.87 -7.38
C ILE A 152 -33.05 -20.35 -6.90
N PRO A 153 -34.15 -21.03 -7.24
CA PRO A 153 -35.47 -20.62 -6.77
C PRO A 153 -35.58 -20.83 -5.26
N GLN A 154 -36.21 -19.87 -4.58
CA GLN A 154 -36.70 -20.06 -3.22
C GLN A 154 -37.93 -20.96 -3.25
N PHE A 155 -38.24 -21.61 -2.14
CA PHE A 155 -39.34 -22.56 -2.08
C PHE A 155 -40.67 -21.90 -2.50
N GLY A 156 -41.34 -22.52 -3.48
CA GLY A 156 -42.58 -22.04 -4.09
C GLY A 156 -42.39 -21.04 -5.24
N VAL A 157 -41.18 -20.57 -5.53
CA VAL A 157 -40.93 -19.64 -6.65
C VAL A 157 -40.83 -20.42 -7.97
N GLU A 158 -41.74 -20.15 -8.89
CA GLU A 158 -41.75 -20.82 -10.21
C GLU A 158 -40.93 -20.11 -11.27
N GLN A 159 -40.87 -18.77 -11.21
CA GLN A 159 -40.15 -17.93 -12.16
C GLN A 159 -39.07 -17.11 -11.44
N LEU A 160 -37.82 -17.33 -11.84
CA LEU A 160 -36.68 -16.61 -11.31
C LEU A 160 -36.63 -15.16 -11.82
N ALA A 161 -36.31 -14.25 -10.91
CA ALA A 161 -36.04 -12.87 -11.27
C ALA A 161 -34.75 -12.75 -12.11
N LYS A 162 -34.60 -11.61 -12.81
CA LYS A 162 -33.44 -11.34 -13.65
C LYS A 162 -32.14 -11.13 -12.87
N TYR A 163 -32.22 -10.82 -11.58
CA TYR A 163 -31.08 -10.46 -10.73
C TYR A 163 -31.33 -10.91 -9.29
N LYS A 164 -30.26 -11.01 -8.51
CA LYS A 164 -30.27 -11.51 -7.13
C LYS A 164 -30.18 -10.39 -6.10
N PHE A 165 -29.30 -9.42 -6.33
CA PHE A 165 -28.95 -8.38 -5.36
C PHE A 165 -29.64 -7.04 -5.67
N VAL A 166 -30.30 -6.46 -4.68
CA VAL A 166 -31.09 -5.24 -4.79
C VAL A 166 -30.91 -4.38 -3.54
N LYS A 167 -30.81 -3.05 -3.71
CA LYS A 167 -30.70 -2.14 -2.57
C LYS A 167 -31.93 -2.23 -1.68
N GLY A 168 -31.71 -2.45 -0.39
CA GLY A 168 -32.73 -2.70 0.62
C GLY A 168 -33.44 -4.05 0.48
N GLY A 169 -32.79 -5.03 -0.18
CA GLY A 169 -33.15 -6.44 -0.13
C GLY A 169 -32.96 -7.04 1.27
N PHE A 170 -33.14 -8.36 1.38
CA PHE A 170 -32.99 -9.06 2.65
C PHE A 170 -31.50 -9.15 3.06
N ASP A 171 -31.18 -8.68 4.26
CA ASP A 171 -29.85 -8.79 4.86
C ASP A 171 -29.60 -10.24 5.32
N GLN A 172 -28.66 -10.89 4.63
CA GLN A 172 -28.31 -12.30 4.86
C GLN A 172 -27.68 -12.55 6.23
N THR A 173 -27.30 -11.51 6.99
CA THR A 173 -26.78 -11.66 8.36
C THR A 173 -27.90 -11.71 9.40
N LYS A 174 -29.11 -11.25 9.05
CA LYS A 174 -30.31 -11.14 9.91
C LYS A 174 -31.30 -12.29 9.71
N ILE A 175 -30.78 -13.49 9.51
CA ILE A 175 -31.55 -14.69 9.14
C ILE A 175 -32.68 -15.01 10.14
N GLY A 176 -32.48 -14.73 11.43
CA GLY A 176 -33.49 -14.96 12.47
C GLY A 176 -34.74 -14.09 12.34
N GLU A 177 -34.63 -12.94 11.66
CA GLU A 177 -35.72 -12.00 11.43
C GLU A 177 -36.43 -12.24 10.07
N LYS A 178 -35.95 -13.22 9.28
CA LYS A 178 -36.50 -13.50 7.95
C LYS A 178 -37.89 -14.10 8.05
N LYS A 179 -38.90 -13.34 7.61
CA LYS A 179 -40.20 -13.90 7.23
C LYS A 179 -40.09 -14.51 5.84
N ILE A 180 -39.97 -15.84 5.76
CA ILE A 180 -39.99 -16.58 4.50
C ILE A 180 -41.35 -16.36 3.85
N LYS A 181 -41.37 -15.72 2.68
CA LYS A 181 -42.57 -15.59 1.86
C LYS A 181 -42.51 -16.66 0.78
N TYR A 182 -43.46 -17.58 0.81
CA TYR A 182 -43.59 -18.62 -0.18
C TYR A 182 -44.19 -18.05 -1.48
N GLY A 183 -43.72 -18.54 -2.63
CA GLY A 183 -44.33 -18.17 -3.91
C GLY A 183 -43.83 -16.87 -4.56
N THR A 184 -43.00 -16.07 -3.87
CA THR A 184 -42.46 -14.81 -4.43
C THR A 184 -40.97 -14.73 -4.17
N GLN A 185 -40.19 -14.49 -5.24
CA GLN A 185 -38.73 -14.33 -5.11
C GLN A 185 -38.41 -13.14 -4.21
N GLN A 186 -37.66 -13.38 -3.13
CA GLN A 186 -37.11 -12.31 -2.30
C GLN A 186 -35.71 -11.96 -2.78
N PHE A 187 -35.42 -10.67 -2.93
CA PHE A 187 -34.08 -10.20 -3.26
C PHE A 187 -33.19 -10.10 -2.03
N PHE A 188 -31.88 -10.17 -2.23
CA PHE A 188 -30.89 -10.05 -1.17
C PHE A 188 -30.21 -8.68 -1.21
N GLU A 189 -29.86 -8.19 -0.03
CA GLU A 189 -28.92 -7.07 0.09
C GLU A 189 -27.48 -7.61 0.01
N LEU A 190 -26.55 -6.75 -0.39
CA LEU A 190 -25.12 -7.04 -0.34
C LEU A 190 -24.68 -7.29 1.11
N SER A 191 -23.82 -8.28 1.32
CA SER A 191 -23.40 -8.68 2.68
C SER A 191 -22.13 -7.99 3.11
N VAL A 192 -22.09 -7.51 4.36
CA VAL A 192 -20.83 -7.14 5.01
C VAL A 192 -20.10 -8.41 5.42
N VAL A 193 -18.80 -8.48 5.15
CA VAL A 193 -17.96 -9.65 5.39
C VAL A 193 -16.81 -9.31 6.33
N ALA A 194 -16.24 -10.32 6.97
CA ALA A 194 -15.05 -10.14 7.81
C ALA A 194 -13.80 -9.89 6.95
N GLU A 195 -12.79 -9.25 7.55
CA GLU A 195 -11.48 -8.96 6.93
C GLU A 195 -10.85 -10.20 6.27
N GLU A 196 -10.87 -11.35 6.95
CA GLU A 196 -10.30 -12.59 6.43
C GLU A 196 -10.99 -13.07 5.14
N GLU A 197 -12.32 -13.03 5.10
CA GLU A 197 -13.09 -13.44 3.92
C GLU A 197 -12.85 -12.48 2.76
N LEU A 198 -12.80 -11.18 3.04
CA LEU A 198 -12.51 -10.16 2.03
C LEU A 198 -11.11 -10.34 1.44
N THR A 199 -10.11 -10.60 2.29
CA THR A 199 -8.74 -10.91 1.86
C THR A 199 -8.70 -12.14 0.97
N ARG A 200 -9.42 -13.22 1.34
CA ARG A 200 -9.54 -14.43 0.51
C ARG A 200 -10.18 -14.14 -0.85
N ARG A 201 -11.26 -13.34 -0.89
CA ARG A 201 -11.94 -12.95 -2.13
C ARG A 201 -11.02 -12.16 -3.06
N PHE A 202 -10.27 -11.18 -2.56
CA PHE A 202 -9.28 -10.43 -3.37
C PHE A 202 -8.18 -11.35 -3.92
N LYS A 203 -7.61 -12.21 -3.08
CA LYS A 203 -6.58 -13.18 -3.50
C LYS A 203 -7.10 -14.15 -4.57
N GLN A 204 -8.30 -14.71 -4.39
CA GLN A 204 -8.88 -15.65 -5.35
C GLN A 204 -9.25 -14.96 -6.67
N ALA A 205 -9.81 -13.74 -6.61
CA ALA A 205 -10.07 -12.94 -7.80
C ALA A 205 -8.76 -12.65 -8.56
N HIS A 206 -7.70 -12.20 -7.88
CA HIS A 206 -6.39 -11.97 -8.49
C HIS A 206 -5.80 -13.24 -9.12
N ASN A 207 -5.78 -14.35 -8.37
CA ASN A 207 -5.23 -15.62 -8.85
C ASN A 207 -5.99 -16.14 -10.08
N SER A 208 -7.31 -15.91 -10.14
CA SER A 208 -8.13 -16.25 -11.31
C SER A 208 -7.76 -15.46 -12.57
N LEU A 209 -7.27 -14.22 -12.41
CA LEU A 209 -6.76 -13.39 -13.49
C LEU A 209 -5.35 -13.81 -13.92
N TRP A 210 -4.47 -14.08 -12.96
CA TRP A 210 -3.09 -14.52 -13.22
C TRP A 210 -3.01 -15.87 -13.95
N ALA A 211 -3.91 -16.80 -13.61
CA ALA A 211 -4.12 -18.08 -14.31
C ALA A 211 -2.86 -18.93 -14.54
N GLY A 212 -1.90 -18.90 -13.60
CA GLY A 212 -0.67 -19.70 -13.70
C GLY A 212 0.38 -19.12 -14.65
N GLY A 213 0.31 -17.81 -14.96
CA GLY A 213 1.33 -17.10 -15.75
C GLY A 213 0.87 -16.60 -17.12
N GLU A 214 -0.42 -16.72 -17.46
CA GLU A 214 -0.97 -16.18 -18.72
C GLU A 214 -0.96 -14.65 -18.75
N MET A 215 -1.10 -14.02 -17.59
CA MET A 215 -1.07 -12.58 -17.42
C MET A 215 0.07 -12.19 -16.49
N ASN A 216 0.74 -11.07 -16.77
CA ASN A 216 1.71 -10.51 -15.84
C ASN A 216 0.99 -10.18 -14.52
N PRO A 217 1.53 -10.57 -13.35
CA PRO A 217 0.93 -10.26 -12.04
C PRO A 217 0.49 -8.80 -11.89
N SER A 218 1.25 -7.85 -12.43
CA SER A 218 0.92 -6.42 -12.42
C SER A 218 -0.30 -6.05 -13.21
N GLN A 219 -0.44 -6.65 -14.39
CA GLN A 219 -1.63 -6.44 -15.20
C GLN A 219 -2.85 -7.07 -14.52
N ALA A 220 -2.69 -8.25 -13.91
CA ALA A 220 -3.77 -8.90 -13.17
C ALA A 220 -4.23 -8.06 -11.96
N PHE A 221 -3.28 -7.51 -11.20
CA PHE A 221 -3.55 -6.60 -10.09
C PHE A 221 -4.22 -5.31 -10.57
N ASP A 222 -3.67 -4.64 -11.58
CA ASP A 222 -4.23 -3.39 -12.13
C ASP A 222 -5.66 -3.58 -12.66
N GLU A 223 -5.94 -4.70 -13.34
CA GLU A 223 -7.28 -5.02 -13.81
C GLU A 223 -8.25 -5.40 -12.69
N LEU A 224 -7.77 -6.05 -11.61
CA LEU A 224 -8.59 -6.30 -10.43
C LEU A 224 -8.95 -4.99 -9.72
N ASP A 225 -7.99 -4.09 -9.55
CA ASP A 225 -8.18 -2.78 -8.92
C ASP A 225 -9.24 -1.96 -9.67
N LYS A 226 -9.24 -1.98 -11.00
CA LYS A 226 -10.30 -1.36 -11.83
C LYS A 226 -11.69 -1.93 -11.53
N LEU A 227 -11.80 -3.24 -11.31
CA LEU A 227 -13.07 -3.90 -10.99
C LEU A 227 -13.52 -3.63 -9.54
N ILE A 228 -12.59 -3.56 -8.59
CA ILE A 228 -12.87 -3.11 -7.22
C ILE A 228 -13.40 -1.67 -7.24
N PHE A 229 -12.78 -0.79 -8.00
CA PHE A 229 -13.25 0.58 -8.21
C PHE A 229 -14.68 0.63 -8.77
N CYS A 230 -14.98 -0.18 -9.80
CA CYS A 230 -16.35 -0.30 -10.33
C CYS A 230 -17.35 -0.73 -9.25
N LYS A 231 -16.96 -1.70 -8.42
CA LYS A 231 -17.80 -2.23 -7.36
C LYS A 231 -18.13 -1.16 -6.31
N ILE A 232 -17.14 -0.39 -5.87
CA ILE A 232 -17.34 0.71 -4.91
C ILE A 232 -18.33 1.75 -5.48
N TRP A 233 -18.16 2.15 -6.75
CA TRP A 233 -19.08 3.08 -7.40
C TRP A 233 -20.50 2.52 -7.57
N ASP A 234 -20.63 1.24 -7.96
CA ASP A 234 -21.93 0.57 -8.11
C ASP A 234 -22.71 0.44 -6.80
N GLU A 235 -22.01 0.33 -5.68
CA GLU A 235 -22.64 0.23 -4.35
C GLU A 235 -23.31 1.53 -3.93
N GLN A 236 -22.70 2.66 -4.30
CA GLN A 236 -23.20 4.00 -3.98
C GLN A 236 -24.21 4.51 -5.01
N TYR A 237 -23.94 4.26 -6.30
CA TYR A 237 -24.68 4.85 -7.42
C TYR A 237 -25.24 3.79 -8.36
N THR A 238 -26.22 4.20 -9.16
CA THR A 238 -26.67 3.48 -10.35
C THR A 238 -26.55 4.38 -11.57
N ILE A 239 -26.64 3.82 -12.77
CA ILE A 239 -26.58 4.58 -14.01
C ILE A 239 -28.01 4.87 -14.46
N ASP A 240 -28.33 6.15 -14.64
CA ASP A 240 -29.60 6.58 -15.21
C ASP A 240 -29.65 6.26 -16.71
N GLU A 241 -30.69 5.56 -17.16
CA GLU A 241 -30.77 5.05 -18.54
C GLU A 241 -30.84 6.18 -19.58
N ASN A 242 -31.46 7.32 -19.24
CA ASN A 242 -31.67 8.43 -20.16
C ASN A 242 -30.41 9.30 -20.28
N SER A 243 -29.87 9.74 -19.15
CA SER A 243 -28.70 10.62 -19.10
C SER A 243 -27.38 9.87 -19.22
N LYS A 244 -27.39 8.54 -19.01
CA LYS A 244 -26.20 7.68 -18.91
C LYS A 244 -25.22 8.15 -17.82
N ARG A 245 -25.69 8.86 -16.80
CA ARG A 245 -24.87 9.38 -15.69
C ARG A 245 -25.17 8.67 -14.39
N PHE A 246 -24.23 8.71 -13.46
CA PHE A 246 -24.48 8.24 -12.10
C PHE A 246 -25.56 9.06 -11.39
N ARG A 247 -26.43 8.35 -10.69
CA ARG A 247 -27.39 8.90 -9.73
C ARG A 247 -27.47 8.02 -8.49
N PRO A 248 -27.90 8.55 -7.34
CA PRO A 248 -28.15 7.73 -6.15
C PRO A 248 -29.10 6.56 -6.45
N ARG A 249 -28.75 5.37 -5.95
CA ARG A 249 -29.56 4.16 -6.07
C ARG A 249 -30.75 4.19 -5.10
N LYS A 250 -31.96 3.94 -5.58
CA LYS A 250 -33.18 3.84 -4.77
C LYS A 250 -33.36 2.42 -4.23
N LYS A 251 -34.10 2.28 -3.13
CA LYS A 251 -34.51 0.97 -2.60
C LYS A 251 -35.35 0.23 -3.66
N GLY A 252 -35.06 -1.05 -3.88
CA GLY A 252 -35.70 -1.86 -4.93
C GLY A 252 -34.95 -1.89 -6.26
N GLU A 253 -33.93 -1.06 -6.46
CA GLU A 253 -33.11 -1.08 -7.69
C GLU A 253 -31.94 -2.08 -7.61
N PRO A 254 -31.66 -2.83 -8.69
CA PRO A 254 -30.64 -3.87 -8.71
C PRO A 254 -29.23 -3.31 -8.81
N TYR A 255 -28.29 -3.85 -8.03
CA TYR A 255 -26.86 -3.56 -8.21
C TYR A 255 -26.40 -3.93 -9.64
N LEU A 256 -25.61 -3.10 -10.29
CA LEU A 256 -25.14 -3.36 -11.65
C LEU A 256 -23.80 -4.11 -11.66
N PHE A 257 -23.16 -4.33 -10.51
CA PHE A 257 -22.01 -5.23 -10.37
C PHE A 257 -22.49 -6.61 -9.91
N GLN A 258 -23.18 -7.33 -10.79
CA GLN A 258 -23.63 -8.71 -10.59
C GLN A 258 -23.99 -9.35 -11.93
N THR A 259 -24.14 -10.67 -11.97
CA THR A 259 -24.63 -11.42 -13.13
C THR A 259 -26.16 -11.34 -13.29
N PHE A 260 -26.67 -11.14 -14.51
CA PHE A 260 -28.11 -11.14 -14.81
C PHE A 260 -28.55 -12.40 -15.57
N ALA A 261 -29.82 -12.80 -15.40
CA ALA A 261 -30.41 -13.92 -16.13
C ALA A 261 -30.47 -13.63 -17.63
N LYS A 262 -30.11 -14.62 -18.46
CA LYS A 262 -30.09 -14.55 -19.94
C LYS A 262 -29.16 -13.48 -20.52
N GLU A 263 -28.31 -12.88 -19.68
CA GLU A 263 -27.28 -11.95 -20.13
C GLU A 263 -26.08 -12.73 -20.64
N SER A 264 -25.58 -12.36 -21.82
CA SER A 264 -24.33 -12.87 -22.35
C SER A 264 -23.13 -12.29 -21.58
N VAL A 265 -22.02 -13.01 -21.57
CA VAL A 265 -20.78 -12.56 -20.91
C VAL A 265 -20.29 -11.21 -21.48
N LYS A 266 -20.55 -10.97 -22.77
CA LYS A 266 -20.23 -9.71 -23.45
C LYS A 266 -21.11 -8.54 -22.97
N GLU A 267 -22.40 -8.77 -22.76
CA GLU A 267 -23.31 -7.74 -22.21
C GLU A 267 -22.94 -7.36 -20.78
N LEU A 268 -22.66 -8.36 -19.92
CA LEU A 268 -22.13 -8.12 -18.57
C LEU A 268 -20.87 -7.25 -18.64
N THR A 269 -19.92 -7.62 -19.49
CA THR A 269 -18.66 -6.89 -19.64
C THR A 269 -18.89 -5.44 -20.07
N ASN A 270 -19.79 -5.20 -21.02
CA ASN A 270 -20.14 -3.85 -21.45
C ASN A 270 -20.78 -3.03 -20.32
N ARG A 271 -21.63 -3.65 -19.49
CA ARG A 271 -22.24 -3.02 -18.33
C ARG A 271 -21.20 -2.65 -17.28
N ILE A 272 -20.27 -3.55 -16.96
CA ILE A 272 -19.16 -3.25 -16.03
C ILE A 272 -18.27 -2.13 -16.57
N LYS A 273 -17.92 -2.17 -17.87
CA LYS A 273 -17.19 -1.08 -18.53
C LYS A 273 -17.94 0.25 -18.47
N SER A 274 -19.27 0.24 -18.57
CA SER A 274 -20.07 1.46 -18.42
C SER A 274 -20.00 2.05 -17.01
N ILE A 275 -19.95 1.22 -15.97
CA ILE A 275 -19.74 1.67 -14.58
C ILE A 275 -18.36 2.31 -14.46
N TYR A 276 -17.35 1.64 -15.00
CA TYR A 276 -15.97 2.12 -15.00
C TYR A 276 -15.80 3.49 -15.68
N GLU A 277 -16.35 3.65 -16.89
CA GLU A 277 -16.25 4.93 -17.63
C GLU A 277 -16.92 6.08 -16.86
N GLN A 278 -18.06 5.83 -16.22
CA GLN A 278 -18.71 6.84 -15.38
C GLN A 278 -17.87 7.17 -14.14
N GLY A 279 -17.26 6.17 -13.49
CA GLY A 279 -16.34 6.36 -12.37
C GLY A 279 -15.12 7.21 -12.77
N LYS A 280 -14.54 6.95 -13.95
CA LYS A 280 -13.43 7.75 -14.49
C LYS A 280 -13.78 9.22 -14.67
N THR A 281 -15.01 9.56 -15.03
CA THR A 281 -15.41 10.98 -15.15
C THR A 281 -15.45 11.71 -13.81
N LYS A 282 -15.55 10.99 -12.70
CA LYS A 282 -15.51 11.54 -11.34
C LYS A 282 -14.09 11.63 -10.80
N ASP A 283 -13.26 10.64 -11.12
CA ASP A 283 -11.87 10.55 -10.69
C ASP A 283 -10.94 10.29 -11.88
N LEU A 284 -10.67 11.36 -12.66
CA LEU A 284 -9.87 11.29 -13.89
C LEU A 284 -8.43 10.81 -13.66
N GLU A 285 -7.91 10.98 -12.44
CA GLU A 285 -6.54 10.61 -12.14
C GLU A 285 -6.36 9.20 -11.54
N VAL A 286 -7.44 8.50 -11.16
CA VAL A 286 -7.32 7.17 -10.55
C VAL A 286 -7.07 6.11 -11.62
N PHE A 287 -7.78 6.15 -12.75
CA PHE A 287 -7.45 5.30 -13.88
C PHE A 287 -7.59 6.02 -15.23
N LYS A 288 -6.50 6.05 -16.01
CA LYS A 288 -6.47 6.61 -17.36
C LYS A 288 -6.86 5.57 -18.42
N ASP A 289 -6.46 4.33 -18.22
CA ASP A 289 -6.69 3.24 -19.16
C ASP A 289 -8.10 2.66 -19.07
N ASN A 290 -8.47 1.87 -20.08
CA ASN A 290 -9.73 1.11 -20.09
C ASN A 290 -9.51 -0.30 -19.54
N ILE A 291 -10.59 -0.98 -19.12
CA ILE A 291 -10.54 -2.40 -18.73
C ILE A 291 -10.17 -3.24 -19.96
N GLN A 292 -9.03 -3.94 -19.88
CA GLN A 292 -8.49 -4.79 -20.96
C GLN A 292 -8.72 -6.29 -20.75
N LEU A 293 -9.46 -6.67 -19.70
CA LEU A 293 -9.83 -8.07 -19.45
C LEU A 293 -10.72 -8.68 -20.54
N ALA A 294 -10.46 -9.97 -20.80
CA ALA A 294 -11.37 -10.81 -21.58
C ALA A 294 -12.73 -10.97 -20.85
N PRO A 295 -13.86 -11.11 -21.59
CA PRO A 295 -15.19 -11.16 -20.98
C PRO A 295 -15.34 -12.24 -19.89
N GLU A 296 -14.78 -13.43 -20.09
CA GLU A 296 -14.86 -14.53 -19.11
C GLU A 296 -14.13 -14.21 -17.80
N LYS A 297 -13.02 -13.47 -17.87
CA LYS A 297 -12.27 -13.03 -16.70
C LYS A 297 -13.05 -11.97 -15.91
N VAL A 298 -13.70 -11.03 -16.61
CA VAL A 298 -14.61 -10.05 -15.96
C VAL A 298 -15.73 -10.77 -15.21
N LYS A 299 -16.41 -11.73 -15.85
CA LYS A 299 -17.46 -12.53 -15.21
C LYS A 299 -16.95 -13.28 -13.98
N THR A 300 -15.74 -13.81 -14.05
CA THR A 300 -15.11 -14.55 -12.95
C THR A 300 -14.91 -13.65 -11.73
N VAL A 301 -14.30 -12.47 -11.91
CA VAL A 301 -14.11 -11.49 -10.82
C VAL A 301 -15.45 -10.97 -10.29
N VAL A 302 -16.43 -10.72 -11.16
CA VAL A 302 -17.79 -10.35 -10.74
C VAL A 302 -18.36 -11.42 -9.81
N GLY A 303 -18.20 -12.71 -10.11
CA GLY A 303 -18.67 -13.80 -9.26
C GLY A 303 -18.02 -13.85 -7.86
N TYR A 304 -16.80 -13.33 -7.69
CA TYR A 304 -16.14 -13.23 -6.38
C TYR A 304 -16.61 -12.03 -5.55
N LEU A 305 -17.04 -10.95 -6.19
CA LEU A 305 -17.31 -9.68 -5.51
C LEU A 305 -18.80 -9.28 -5.53
N GLU A 306 -19.65 -9.86 -6.37
CA GLU A 306 -21.03 -9.39 -6.58
C GLU A 306 -21.90 -9.41 -5.32
N GLY A 307 -21.68 -10.35 -4.40
CA GLY A 307 -22.51 -10.55 -3.21
C GLY A 307 -22.07 -9.79 -1.95
N ILE A 308 -20.91 -9.12 -1.99
CA ILE A 308 -20.37 -8.39 -0.83
C ILE A 308 -20.61 -6.89 -0.95
N ASN A 309 -20.59 -6.21 0.20
CA ASN A 309 -20.67 -4.76 0.30
C ASN A 309 -19.32 -4.20 0.76
N LEU A 310 -18.52 -3.63 -0.14
CA LEU A 310 -17.23 -3.04 0.21
C LEU A 310 -17.41 -1.74 1.01
N SER A 311 -18.38 -0.92 0.68
CA SER A 311 -18.57 0.43 1.25
C SER A 311 -19.00 0.39 2.72
N LYS A 312 -19.92 -0.52 3.07
CA LYS A 312 -20.42 -0.72 4.43
C LYS A 312 -19.61 -1.72 5.25
N THR A 313 -18.68 -2.44 4.63
CA THR A 313 -17.73 -3.23 5.40
C THR A 313 -16.91 -2.26 6.24
N ASP A 314 -16.75 -2.63 7.51
CA ASP A 314 -16.00 -1.85 8.49
C ASP A 314 -14.67 -1.37 7.91
N LEU A 315 -14.33 -0.10 8.16
CA LEU A 315 -13.23 0.58 7.49
C LEU A 315 -11.90 -0.10 7.76
N ASP A 316 -11.66 -0.51 9.00
CA ASP A 316 -10.47 -1.26 9.38
C ASP A 316 -10.42 -2.60 8.64
N SER A 317 -11.56 -3.28 8.54
CA SER A 317 -11.67 -4.59 7.88
C SER A 317 -11.42 -4.52 6.37
N LYS A 318 -11.99 -3.54 5.66
CA LYS A 318 -11.75 -3.37 4.20
C LYS A 318 -10.34 -2.87 3.92
N GLY A 319 -9.86 -1.96 4.75
CA GLY A 319 -8.51 -1.41 4.68
C GLY A 319 -7.44 -2.46 4.83
N LYS A 320 -7.41 -3.17 5.96
CA LYS A 320 -6.44 -4.22 6.25
C LYS A 320 -6.47 -5.36 5.23
N ALA A 321 -7.66 -5.73 4.74
CA ALA A 321 -7.78 -6.76 3.72
C ALA A 321 -7.11 -6.35 2.39
N PHE A 322 -7.34 -5.10 1.95
CA PHE A 322 -6.70 -4.57 0.76
C PHE A 322 -5.19 -4.39 0.95
N GLU A 323 -4.74 -3.87 2.09
CA GLU A 323 -3.33 -3.72 2.40
C GLU A 323 -2.59 -5.06 2.51
N THR A 324 -3.22 -6.08 3.09
CA THR A 324 -2.66 -7.43 3.17
C THR A 324 -2.51 -8.03 1.78
N PHE A 325 -3.51 -7.85 0.93
CA PHE A 325 -3.46 -8.24 -0.47
C PHE A 325 -2.34 -7.51 -1.22
N MET A 326 -2.30 -6.18 -1.17
CA MET A 326 -1.25 -5.35 -1.76
C MET A 326 0.14 -5.75 -1.27
N SER A 327 0.33 -5.88 0.04
CA SER A 327 1.62 -6.21 0.64
C SER A 327 2.13 -7.58 0.17
N SER A 328 1.24 -8.57 0.02
CA SER A 328 1.61 -9.87 -0.52
C SER A 328 2.03 -9.81 -2.00
N TYR A 329 1.38 -8.94 -2.77
CA TYR A 329 1.63 -8.74 -4.20
C TYR A 329 2.96 -8.01 -4.45
N PHE A 330 3.18 -6.86 -3.80
CA PHE A 330 4.38 -6.03 -4.05
C PHE A 330 5.67 -6.56 -3.43
N ARG A 331 5.59 -7.31 -2.31
CA ARG A 331 6.77 -7.98 -1.71
C ARG A 331 7.28 -9.15 -2.55
N GLY A 332 6.38 -9.82 -3.27
CA GLY A 332 6.73 -10.94 -4.15
C GLY A 332 7.35 -10.45 -5.45
N ASP A 333 6.54 -10.39 -6.50
CA ASP A 333 7.00 -10.29 -7.89
C ASP A 333 7.58 -8.91 -8.28
N PHE A 334 7.41 -7.88 -7.44
CA PHE A 334 7.84 -6.50 -7.74
C PHE A 334 9.11 -6.04 -7.02
N GLY A 335 9.58 -6.77 -6.01
CA GLY A 335 10.76 -6.36 -5.23
C GLY A 335 10.66 -4.96 -4.63
N GLN A 336 9.43 -4.48 -4.37
CA GLN A 336 9.18 -3.16 -3.78
C GLN A 336 9.01 -3.29 -2.27
N PHE A 337 9.73 -2.46 -1.53
CA PHE A 337 9.82 -2.54 -0.08
C PHE A 337 9.04 -1.41 0.55
N PHE A 338 7.92 -1.74 1.19
CA PHE A 338 7.12 -0.77 1.92
C PHE A 338 7.69 -0.49 3.30
N THR A 339 7.48 0.72 3.80
CA THR A 339 7.80 1.05 5.19
C THR A 339 7.00 0.17 6.15
N PRO A 340 7.66 -0.55 7.07
CA PRO A 340 6.98 -1.38 8.05
C PRO A 340 5.99 -0.62 8.93
N ARG A 341 4.86 -1.24 9.26
CA ARG A 341 3.76 -0.61 10.03
C ARG A 341 4.19 -0.06 11.40
N PRO A 342 5.01 -0.76 12.20
CA PRO A 342 5.47 -0.20 13.48
C PRO A 342 6.22 1.13 13.31
N ILE A 343 7.02 1.25 12.25
CA ILE A 343 7.78 2.48 11.94
C ILE A 343 6.85 3.60 11.48
N VAL A 344 5.89 3.29 10.59
CA VAL A 344 4.88 4.26 10.13
C VAL A 344 4.06 4.77 11.33
N LYS A 345 3.55 3.87 12.16
CA LYS A 345 2.77 4.22 13.36
C LYS A 345 3.58 5.08 14.32
N PHE A 346 4.85 4.71 14.56
CA PHE A 346 5.76 5.47 15.40
C PHE A 346 5.91 6.92 14.91
N ILE A 347 6.30 7.12 13.65
CA ILE A 347 6.49 8.45 13.05
C ILE A 347 5.24 9.32 13.17
N ILE A 348 4.08 8.76 12.83
CA ILE A 348 2.82 9.51 12.84
C ILE A 348 2.38 9.83 14.27
N SER A 349 2.56 8.90 15.21
CA SER A 349 2.09 9.06 16.59
C SER A 349 2.79 10.21 17.33
N VAL A 350 4.09 10.44 17.06
CA VAL A 350 4.90 11.43 17.77
C VAL A 350 4.76 12.85 17.22
N LEU A 351 4.47 13.00 15.93
CA LEU A 351 4.32 14.32 15.30
C LEU A 351 3.00 15.00 15.71
N PRO A 352 2.96 16.29 16.03
CA PRO A 352 1.75 17.00 16.45
C PRO A 352 0.86 17.40 15.25
N ILE A 353 0.45 16.42 14.44
CA ILE A 353 -0.44 16.62 13.29
C ILE A 353 -1.89 16.77 13.77
N ASP A 354 -2.61 17.78 13.28
CA ASP A 354 -4.05 17.97 13.45
C ASP A 354 -4.77 18.18 12.10
N ASN A 355 -6.09 18.29 12.11
CA ASN A 355 -6.92 18.38 10.91
C ASN A 355 -6.72 19.67 10.08
N THR A 356 -6.06 20.69 10.62
CA THR A 356 -5.79 21.97 9.94
C THR A 356 -4.48 21.97 9.17
N HIS A 357 -3.58 21.03 9.47
CA HIS A 357 -2.24 20.97 8.91
C HIS A 357 -2.20 20.24 7.57
N LYS A 358 -1.41 20.76 6.62
CA LYS A 358 -1.09 20.09 5.35
C LYS A 358 0.06 19.10 5.51
N VAL A 359 -0.21 17.85 5.12
CA VAL A 359 0.69 16.71 5.22
C VAL A 359 1.03 16.21 3.82
N LEU A 360 2.31 16.01 3.55
CA LEU A 360 2.81 15.45 2.29
C LEU A 360 3.70 14.23 2.52
N ASP A 361 3.49 13.19 1.72
CA ASP A 361 4.51 12.16 1.49
C ASP A 361 5.07 12.31 0.06
N THR A 362 6.35 12.67 -0.05
CA THR A 362 7.02 12.91 -1.35
C THR A 362 7.33 11.65 -2.15
N SER A 363 7.18 10.47 -1.54
CA SER A 363 7.42 9.16 -2.15
C SER A 363 6.51 8.12 -1.49
N CYS A 364 5.20 8.29 -1.73
CA CYS A 364 4.17 7.68 -0.89
C CYS A 364 4.01 6.18 -1.05
N GLY A 365 4.57 5.57 -2.11
CA GLY A 365 4.37 4.16 -2.39
C GLY A 365 2.88 3.85 -2.44
N SER A 366 2.45 2.84 -1.66
CA SER A 366 1.05 2.42 -1.49
C SER A 366 0.19 3.33 -0.60
N GLY A 367 0.71 4.47 -0.14
CA GLY A 367 -0.02 5.42 0.71
C GLY A 367 -0.03 5.08 2.20
N GLY A 368 0.86 4.21 2.68
CA GLY A 368 0.86 3.77 4.08
C GLY A 368 1.01 4.91 5.10
N PHE A 369 1.87 5.89 4.84
CA PHE A 369 1.99 7.09 5.68
C PHE A 369 0.75 7.98 5.64
N LEU A 370 0.17 8.16 4.45
CA LEU A 370 -1.04 8.97 4.25
C LEU A 370 -2.22 8.37 5.00
N LEU A 371 -2.39 7.05 4.91
CA LEU A 371 -3.42 6.34 5.63
C LEU A 371 -3.29 6.51 7.14
N TYR A 372 -2.08 6.32 7.69
CA TYR A 372 -1.90 6.45 9.13
C TYR A 372 -2.07 7.90 9.60
N ALA A 373 -1.74 8.89 8.77
CA ALA A 373 -2.07 10.29 9.05
C ALA A 373 -3.59 10.50 9.10
N LEU A 374 -4.35 9.94 8.15
CA LEU A 374 -5.81 9.98 8.15
C LEU A 374 -6.41 9.29 9.38
N ASP A 375 -5.89 8.12 9.75
CA ASP A 375 -6.34 7.37 10.93
C ASP A 375 -6.08 8.14 12.23
N LYS A 376 -4.94 8.84 12.33
CA LYS A 376 -4.66 9.73 13.46
C LYS A 376 -5.70 10.85 13.57
N ILE A 377 -6.12 11.45 12.45
CA ILE A 377 -7.16 12.49 12.47
C ILE A 377 -8.53 11.91 12.82
N ARG A 378 -8.82 10.67 12.44
CA ARG A 378 -10.03 9.95 12.89
C ARG A 378 -10.02 9.67 14.37
N GLU A 379 -8.89 9.25 14.93
CA GLU A 379 -8.73 9.08 16.37
C GLU A 379 -8.98 10.40 17.11
N GLN A 380 -8.44 11.51 16.61
CA GLN A 380 -8.76 12.84 17.15
C GLN A 380 -10.26 13.16 17.02
N ALA A 381 -10.89 12.88 15.88
CA ALA A 381 -12.33 13.09 15.71
C ALA A 381 -13.13 12.28 16.74
N ASN A 382 -12.74 11.04 17.04
CA ASN A 382 -13.36 10.24 18.10
C ASN A 382 -13.23 10.88 19.49
N GLU A 383 -12.11 11.55 19.76
CA GLU A 383 -11.88 12.26 21.02
C GLU A 383 -12.71 13.55 21.12
N TYR A 384 -12.84 14.30 20.02
CA TYR A 384 -13.62 15.55 19.97
C TYR A 384 -15.13 15.32 19.95
N PHE A 385 -15.58 14.22 19.35
CA PHE A 385 -17.00 13.88 19.16
C PHE A 385 -17.29 12.47 19.69
N PRO A 386 -17.27 12.25 21.02
CA PRO A 386 -17.33 10.91 21.60
C PRO A 386 -18.66 10.17 21.34
N GLU A 387 -19.75 10.90 21.11
CA GLU A 387 -21.11 10.36 20.92
C GLU A 387 -21.46 10.24 19.41
N TRP A 388 -20.50 10.38 18.50
CA TRP A 388 -20.70 10.37 17.03
C TRP A 388 -21.45 9.15 16.46
N LYS A 389 -21.52 8.05 17.22
CA LYS A 389 -22.25 6.82 16.84
C LYS A 389 -23.74 6.89 17.17
N ASP A 390 -24.11 7.64 18.20
CA ASP A 390 -25.45 7.69 18.76
C ASP A 390 -26.14 9.05 18.53
N ASP A 391 -25.37 10.13 18.34
CA ASP A 391 -25.85 11.46 18.00
C ASP A 391 -25.60 11.82 16.52
N LEU A 392 -26.66 12.26 15.84
CA LEU A 392 -26.62 12.55 14.40
C LEU A 392 -25.84 13.81 14.06
N GLU A 393 -25.84 14.83 14.93
CA GLU A 393 -25.11 16.06 14.67
C GLU A 393 -23.61 15.85 14.92
N GLU A 394 -23.22 15.21 16.03
CA GLU A 394 -21.82 14.81 16.26
C GLU A 394 -21.32 13.88 15.15
N SER A 395 -22.16 12.98 14.62
CA SER A 395 -21.80 12.13 13.49
C SER A 395 -21.40 12.94 12.24
N LYS A 396 -22.11 14.04 11.95
CA LYS A 396 -21.79 14.92 10.82
C LYS A 396 -20.52 15.73 11.08
N GLU A 397 -20.35 16.24 12.29
CA GLU A 397 -19.17 17.03 12.67
C GLU A 397 -17.91 16.16 12.70
N HIS A 398 -18.00 14.95 13.25
CA HIS A 398 -16.97 13.91 13.20
C HIS A 398 -16.56 13.62 11.76
N TYR A 399 -17.54 13.31 10.90
CA TYR A 399 -17.28 13.03 9.49
C TYR A 399 -16.57 14.20 8.82
N LYS A 400 -17.10 15.42 8.99
CA LYS A 400 -16.51 16.64 8.43
C LYS A 400 -15.09 16.87 8.92
N TYR A 401 -14.81 16.66 10.21
CA TYR A 401 -13.51 16.90 10.83
C TYR A 401 -12.38 16.13 10.14
N TRP A 402 -12.55 14.82 9.94
CA TRP A 402 -11.53 14.02 9.29
C TRP A 402 -11.62 14.07 7.76
N HIS A 403 -12.82 14.19 7.20
CA HIS A 403 -13.00 14.19 5.75
C HIS A 403 -12.50 15.49 5.10
N ASP A 404 -12.68 16.66 5.75
CA ASP A 404 -12.14 17.92 5.25
C ASP A 404 -10.60 17.90 5.24
N PHE A 405 -9.97 17.24 6.22
CA PHE A 405 -8.52 17.00 6.25
C PHE A 405 -8.09 16.11 5.08
N ALA A 406 -8.76 14.97 4.88
CA ALA A 406 -8.45 14.04 3.80
C ALA A 406 -8.54 14.74 2.42
N LEU A 407 -9.62 15.50 2.21
CA LEU A 407 -9.89 16.28 1.00
C LEU A 407 -8.88 17.40 0.74
N ASN A 408 -8.54 18.21 1.74
CA ASN A 408 -7.84 19.48 1.51
C ASN A 408 -6.37 19.49 1.98
N ASN A 409 -6.00 18.56 2.85
CA ASN A 409 -4.79 18.67 3.66
C ASN A 409 -3.87 17.44 3.57
N LEU A 410 -4.28 16.35 2.93
CA LEU A 410 -3.46 15.15 2.78
C LEU A 410 -2.99 14.97 1.33
N PHE A 411 -1.68 14.80 1.10
CA PHE A 411 -1.08 14.80 -0.24
C PHE A 411 0.00 13.73 -0.41
N GLY A 412 0.09 13.14 -1.61
CA GLY A 412 1.09 12.12 -1.93
C GLY A 412 1.69 12.28 -3.32
N ILE A 413 2.97 11.93 -3.46
CA ILE A 413 3.66 11.84 -4.75
C ILE A 413 4.26 10.44 -4.89
N GLU A 414 3.99 9.78 -6.00
CA GLU A 414 4.61 8.50 -6.35
C GLU A 414 5.07 8.55 -7.82
N ILE A 415 6.26 8.04 -8.13
CA ILE A 415 6.82 8.11 -9.48
C ILE A 415 6.24 7.02 -10.40
N ASN A 416 5.86 5.88 -9.83
CA ASN A 416 5.32 4.77 -10.57
C ASN A 416 3.79 4.86 -10.68
N ASP A 417 3.29 4.99 -11.90
CA ASP A 417 1.85 5.07 -12.19
C ASP A 417 1.02 3.93 -11.57
N GLN A 418 1.51 2.69 -11.54
CA GLN A 418 0.77 1.56 -10.98
C GLN A 418 0.71 1.62 -9.44
N ILE A 419 1.83 1.94 -8.79
CA ILE A 419 1.90 2.05 -7.33
C ILE A 419 1.09 3.25 -6.86
N ALA A 420 1.18 4.37 -7.58
CA ALA A 420 0.36 5.56 -7.33
C ALA A 420 -1.12 5.18 -7.37
N ARG A 421 -1.58 4.43 -8.39
CA ARG A 421 -2.97 3.95 -8.45
C ARG A 421 -3.36 3.08 -7.27
N SER A 422 -2.48 2.19 -6.82
CA SER A 422 -2.76 1.40 -5.62
C SER A 422 -2.89 2.27 -4.38
N ALA A 423 -2.09 3.32 -4.22
CA ALA A 423 -2.27 4.29 -3.14
C ALA A 423 -3.59 5.04 -3.25
N LYS A 424 -3.97 5.49 -4.45
CA LYS A 424 -5.27 6.12 -4.71
C LYS A 424 -6.42 5.20 -4.29
N MET A 425 -6.37 3.94 -4.73
CA MET A 425 -7.36 2.92 -4.36
C MET A 425 -7.35 2.64 -2.86
N ASN A 426 -6.19 2.62 -2.23
CA ASN A 426 -6.07 2.46 -0.78
C ASN A 426 -6.78 3.61 -0.06
N MET A 427 -6.57 4.86 -0.49
CA MET A 427 -7.26 6.02 0.08
C MET A 427 -8.78 6.00 -0.17
N ILE A 428 -9.24 5.62 -1.36
CA ILE A 428 -10.67 5.48 -1.70
C ILE A 428 -11.34 4.41 -0.85
N ILE A 429 -10.69 3.26 -0.66
CA ILE A 429 -11.20 2.17 0.18
C ILE A 429 -11.36 2.63 1.63
N HIS A 430 -10.45 3.48 2.10
CA HIS A 430 -10.52 4.11 3.41
C HIS A 430 -11.37 5.38 3.41
N ASP A 431 -12.31 5.55 2.48
CA ASP A 431 -13.29 6.66 2.45
C ASP A 431 -12.69 8.07 2.55
N ASP A 432 -11.44 8.28 2.12
CA ASP A 432 -10.85 9.62 1.95
C ASP A 432 -11.74 10.47 1.01
N GLY A 433 -12.30 9.83 0.00
CA GLY A 433 -13.21 10.45 -0.96
C GLY A 433 -12.50 11.38 -1.95
N HIS A 434 -11.20 11.62 -1.76
CA HIS A 434 -10.39 12.50 -2.59
C HIS A 434 -9.02 11.90 -2.82
N THR A 435 -8.43 12.26 -3.95
CA THR A 435 -7.22 11.59 -4.42
C THR A 435 -6.13 12.61 -4.72
N ASN A 436 -5.65 13.30 -3.68
CA ASN A 436 -4.48 14.19 -3.76
C ASN A 436 -3.14 13.43 -3.88
N VAL A 437 -3.19 12.18 -4.33
CA VAL A 437 -2.00 11.40 -4.69
C VAL A 437 -1.76 11.58 -6.18
N ILE A 438 -0.57 12.00 -6.58
CA ILE A 438 -0.24 12.23 -7.99
C ILE A 438 0.86 11.29 -8.46
N SER A 439 0.82 10.93 -9.74
CA SER A 439 1.88 10.14 -10.36
C SER A 439 2.88 11.03 -11.08
N THR A 440 4.02 11.33 -10.45
CA THR A 440 5.07 12.15 -11.04
C THR A 440 6.40 11.98 -10.31
N ASP A 441 7.48 12.45 -10.93
CA ASP A 441 8.80 12.46 -10.31
C ASP A 441 8.84 13.54 -9.20
N GLY A 442 8.91 13.11 -7.94
CA GLY A 442 8.87 14.00 -6.77
C GLY A 442 10.04 14.98 -6.66
N LEU A 443 11.12 14.76 -7.41
CA LEU A 443 12.27 15.67 -7.49
C LEU A 443 12.09 16.78 -8.54
N LEU A 444 10.97 16.82 -9.27
CA LEU A 444 10.63 17.93 -10.16
C LEU A 444 10.29 19.19 -9.35
N LYS A 445 10.39 20.36 -10.00
CA LYS A 445 9.96 21.62 -9.39
C LYS A 445 8.47 21.66 -9.16
N SER A 446 8.02 22.38 -8.13
CA SER A 446 6.59 22.59 -7.83
C SER A 446 5.77 22.98 -9.06
N ASP A 447 6.26 23.94 -9.86
CA ASP A 447 5.52 24.44 -11.02
C ASP A 447 5.35 23.37 -12.10
N GLU A 448 6.33 22.47 -12.24
CA GLU A 448 6.25 21.36 -13.17
C GLU A 448 5.34 20.25 -12.65
N ILE A 449 5.39 19.97 -11.35
CA ILE A 449 4.48 19.04 -10.67
C ILE A 449 3.02 19.52 -10.82
N ILE A 450 2.76 20.79 -10.54
CA ILE A 450 1.45 21.43 -10.70
C ILE A 450 1.00 21.35 -12.16
N LYS A 451 1.88 21.65 -13.13
CA LYS A 451 1.54 21.58 -14.55
C LYS A 451 1.19 20.16 -15.01
N ARG A 452 1.88 19.14 -14.49
CA ARG A 452 1.68 17.73 -14.88
C ARG A 452 0.45 17.10 -14.22
N SER A 453 0.17 17.46 -12.97
CA SER A 453 -0.98 16.94 -12.21
C SER A 453 -2.26 17.76 -12.40
N GLY A 454 -2.14 19.06 -12.67
CA GLY A 454 -3.26 19.99 -12.58
C GLY A 454 -3.68 20.35 -11.14
N ASN A 455 -2.97 19.84 -10.13
CA ASN A 455 -3.26 20.13 -8.73
C ASN A 455 -2.37 21.28 -8.22
N ASN A 456 -2.98 22.46 -8.04
CA ASN A 456 -2.27 23.68 -7.62
C ASN A 456 -1.80 23.67 -6.16
N ASN A 457 -2.14 22.64 -5.38
CA ASN A 457 -1.76 22.56 -3.96
C ASN A 457 -0.32 22.06 -3.74
N PHE A 458 0.34 21.48 -4.75
CA PHE A 458 1.74 21.05 -4.67
C PHE A 458 2.73 22.22 -4.82
N LYS A 459 2.59 23.22 -3.94
CA LYS A 459 3.40 24.44 -3.95
C LYS A 459 4.53 24.34 -2.93
N TYR A 460 5.70 24.90 -3.26
CA TYR A 460 6.75 25.12 -2.28
C TYR A 460 6.30 26.03 -1.13
N ASN A 461 6.91 25.82 0.05
CA ASN A 461 6.60 26.51 1.31
C ASN A 461 5.10 26.46 1.69
N SER A 462 4.45 25.31 1.51
CA SER A 462 3.00 25.18 1.77
C SER A 462 2.60 24.03 2.69
N PHE A 463 3.52 23.12 3.00
CA PHE A 463 3.24 21.95 3.82
C PHE A 463 3.75 22.12 5.24
N ASP A 464 2.95 21.72 6.22
CA ASP A 464 3.26 21.76 7.65
C ASP A 464 4.09 20.55 8.07
N PHE A 465 3.75 19.38 7.54
CA PHE A 465 4.42 18.12 7.82
C PHE A 465 4.79 17.41 6.53
N ILE A 466 6.01 16.86 6.50
CA ILE A 466 6.41 15.86 5.52
C ILE A 466 6.79 14.58 6.25
N ILE A 467 6.16 13.48 5.85
CA ILE A 467 6.33 12.13 6.39
C ILE A 467 6.68 11.21 5.24
N THR A 468 7.93 10.74 5.16
CA THR A 468 8.37 10.09 3.91
C THR A 468 9.50 9.09 4.09
N ASN A 469 9.54 8.10 3.19
CA ASN A 469 10.62 7.12 3.06
C ASN A 469 11.07 7.08 1.59
N PRO A 470 12.02 7.94 1.19
CA PRO A 470 12.48 8.02 -0.18
C PRO A 470 13.23 6.75 -0.63
N PRO A 471 13.30 6.47 -1.95
CA PRO A 471 14.03 5.32 -2.46
C PRO A 471 15.54 5.40 -2.14
N PHE A 472 16.09 4.30 -1.63
CA PHE A 472 17.51 4.18 -1.28
C PHE A 472 18.36 3.64 -2.43
N GLY A 473 19.62 4.08 -2.50
CA GLY A 473 20.65 3.45 -3.34
C GLY A 473 20.53 3.71 -4.84
N SER A 474 19.54 4.49 -5.26
CA SER A 474 19.44 5.00 -6.63
C SER A 474 20.23 6.30 -6.77
N SER A 475 20.73 6.60 -7.97
CA SER A 475 21.45 7.85 -8.24
C SER A 475 20.84 8.59 -9.42
N VAL A 476 20.66 9.89 -9.26
CA VAL A 476 20.24 10.79 -10.35
C VAL A 476 21.49 11.24 -11.08
N LYS A 477 21.56 10.98 -12.39
CA LYS A 477 22.65 11.47 -13.24
C LYS A 477 22.27 12.76 -13.95
N GLN A 478 23.19 13.71 -13.99
CA GLN A 478 23.00 15.00 -14.69
C GLN A 478 22.66 14.84 -16.18
N THR A 479 23.16 13.76 -16.80
CA THR A 479 22.91 13.43 -18.22
C THR A 479 21.49 12.90 -18.48
N GLU A 480 20.84 12.34 -17.46
CA GLU A 480 19.51 11.74 -17.57
C GLU A 480 18.43 12.73 -17.11
N LYS A 481 18.72 13.51 -16.06
CA LYS A 481 17.80 14.46 -15.46
C LYS A 481 18.46 15.83 -15.38
N ALA A 482 18.04 16.73 -16.28
CA ALA A 482 18.63 18.05 -16.40
C ALA A 482 18.51 18.88 -15.11
N TYR A 483 17.52 18.63 -14.25
CA TYR A 483 17.29 19.43 -13.04
C TYR A 483 18.31 19.24 -11.91
N LEU A 484 19.24 18.27 -11.98
CA LEU A 484 20.18 18.02 -10.86
C LEU A 484 20.97 19.29 -10.47
N HIS A 485 21.50 20.06 -11.43
CA HIS A 485 22.20 21.32 -11.16
C HIS A 485 21.36 22.43 -10.53
N GLN A 486 20.05 22.24 -10.40
CA GLN A 486 19.14 23.19 -9.75
C GLN A 486 19.06 22.95 -8.23
N TYR A 487 19.56 21.80 -7.76
CA TYR A 487 19.68 21.46 -6.34
C TYR A 487 21.05 21.88 -5.81
N ASN A 488 21.09 22.38 -4.57
CA ASN A 488 22.33 22.66 -3.85
C ASN A 488 23.18 21.38 -3.70
N PHE A 489 22.56 20.26 -3.35
CA PHE A 489 23.24 18.97 -3.30
C PHE A 489 23.63 18.41 -4.68
N GLY A 490 23.16 19.01 -5.78
CA GLY A 490 23.64 18.73 -7.14
C GLY A 490 24.95 19.47 -7.49
N LEU A 491 25.39 20.38 -6.62
CA LEU A 491 26.62 21.13 -6.74
C LEU A 491 27.68 20.56 -5.80
N LYS A 492 28.94 20.66 -6.23
CA LYS A 492 30.10 20.35 -5.39
C LYS A 492 30.52 21.65 -4.73
N GLU A 493 30.32 21.73 -3.42
CA GLU A 493 30.84 22.84 -2.63
C GLU A 493 32.34 22.99 -2.84
N VAL A 494 32.78 24.23 -2.86
CA VAL A 494 34.20 24.56 -2.86
C VAL A 494 34.73 24.22 -1.47
N ASP A 495 35.75 23.38 -1.41
CA ASP A 495 36.48 23.12 -0.16
C ASP A 495 36.96 24.48 0.37
N TRP A 496 36.49 24.84 1.56
CA TRP A 496 36.81 26.14 2.15
C TRP A 496 38.32 26.31 2.34
N LEU A 497 39.10 25.22 2.41
CA LEU A 497 40.56 25.23 2.49
C LEU A 497 41.27 25.14 1.13
N ASP A 498 40.54 25.09 0.01
CA ASP A 498 41.11 25.23 -1.33
C ASP A 498 41.30 26.71 -1.68
N ILE A 499 42.58 27.12 -1.75
CA ILE A 499 42.98 28.50 -2.09
C ILE A 499 43.12 28.74 -3.61
N LYS A 500 43.01 27.69 -4.44
CA LYS A 500 43.28 27.75 -5.89
C LYS A 500 42.02 27.63 -6.74
N ASN A 501 41.06 26.79 -6.33
CA ASN A 501 39.81 26.61 -7.05
C ASN A 501 38.66 27.26 -6.29
N SER A 502 38.08 28.32 -6.86
CA SER A 502 36.89 28.98 -6.31
C SER A 502 35.62 28.65 -7.09
N ALA A 503 35.72 27.81 -8.12
CA ALA A 503 34.61 27.50 -9.02
C ALA A 503 33.71 26.42 -8.40
N VAL A 504 32.41 26.70 -8.33
CA VAL A 504 31.40 25.69 -8.01
C VAL A 504 31.28 24.73 -9.19
N HIS A 505 31.51 23.45 -8.94
CA HIS A 505 31.43 22.41 -9.96
C HIS A 505 30.10 21.67 -9.87
N LYS A 506 29.51 21.31 -11.01
CA LYS A 506 28.31 20.44 -11.05
C LYS A 506 28.72 19.00 -10.75
N ARG A 507 27.97 18.29 -9.91
CA ARG A 507 28.16 16.85 -9.71
C ARG A 507 27.65 16.08 -10.92
N ALA A 508 28.33 15.00 -11.27
CA ALA A 508 27.89 14.11 -12.34
C ALA A 508 26.66 13.28 -11.93
N ASN A 509 26.61 12.90 -10.66
CA ASN A 509 25.51 12.16 -10.05
C ASN A 509 25.34 12.55 -8.56
N GLN A 510 24.17 12.23 -8.01
CA GLN A 510 23.87 12.36 -6.59
C GLN A 510 22.85 11.28 -6.19
N SER A 511 22.95 10.76 -4.96
CA SER A 511 21.98 9.78 -4.43
C SER A 511 20.59 10.41 -4.30
N THR A 512 19.55 9.65 -4.62
CA THR A 512 18.15 10.13 -4.59
C THR A 512 17.75 10.59 -3.19
N GLU A 513 18.06 9.80 -2.17
CA GLU A 513 17.73 10.09 -0.78
C GLU A 513 18.31 11.43 -0.28
N ILE A 514 19.47 11.86 -0.78
CA ILE A 514 20.08 13.15 -0.45
C ILE A 514 19.29 14.30 -1.10
N LEU A 515 18.87 14.14 -2.36
CA LEU A 515 18.07 15.15 -3.05
C LEU A 515 16.69 15.32 -2.43
N PHE A 516 16.10 14.24 -1.91
CA PHE A 516 14.81 14.32 -1.21
C PHE A 516 14.88 15.12 0.09
N ILE A 517 16.01 15.13 0.82
CA ILE A 517 16.19 16.00 2.01
C ILE A 517 16.05 17.49 1.64
N GLU A 518 16.64 17.89 0.51
CA GLU A 518 16.51 19.26 -0.01
C GLU A 518 15.12 19.52 -0.58
N GLN A 519 14.53 18.55 -1.29
CA GLN A 519 13.20 18.72 -1.85
C GLN A 519 12.12 18.87 -0.76
N CYS A 520 12.23 18.10 0.32
CA CYS A 520 11.36 18.25 1.49
C CYS A 520 11.49 19.65 2.10
N ARG A 521 12.71 20.20 2.16
CA ARG A 521 12.93 21.59 2.59
C ARG A 521 12.14 22.57 1.75
N ASN A 522 12.14 22.38 0.43
CA ASN A 522 11.48 23.29 -0.51
C ASN A 522 9.95 23.27 -0.34
N PHE A 523 9.37 22.10 -0.07
CA PHE A 523 7.92 21.96 0.16
C PHE A 523 7.47 22.46 1.54
N LEU A 524 8.26 22.25 2.59
CA LEU A 524 7.90 22.65 3.94
C LEU A 524 7.77 24.16 4.10
N LYS A 525 6.76 24.61 4.85
CA LYS A 525 6.71 25.97 5.37
C LYS A 525 7.81 26.19 6.43
N PRO A 526 8.22 27.43 6.72
CA PRO A 526 9.05 27.72 7.90
C PRO A 526 8.42 27.13 9.17
N ASN A 527 9.24 26.53 10.03
CA ASN A 527 8.83 25.78 11.23
C ASN A 527 8.05 24.49 10.97
N GLY A 528 7.87 24.06 9.72
CA GLY A 528 7.28 22.76 9.39
C GLY A 528 8.20 21.59 9.78
N TYR A 529 7.60 20.45 10.04
CA TYR A 529 8.29 19.23 10.49
C TYR A 529 8.54 18.26 9.34
N LEU A 530 9.75 17.69 9.30
CA LEU A 530 10.13 16.58 8.44
C LEU A 530 10.41 15.35 9.31
N ALA A 531 9.70 14.26 9.07
CA ALA A 531 10.11 12.92 9.49
C ALA A 531 10.49 12.10 8.26
N ILE A 532 11.79 11.79 8.14
CA ILE A 532 12.35 11.14 6.96
C ILE A 532 13.16 9.92 7.36
N VAL A 533 12.89 8.79 6.70
CA VAL A 533 13.72 7.58 6.83
C VAL A 533 14.94 7.74 5.93
N VAL A 534 16.14 7.55 6.50
CA VAL A 534 17.41 7.67 5.79
C VAL A 534 18.35 6.51 6.11
N PRO A 535 19.24 6.10 5.19
CA PRO A 535 20.28 5.12 5.52
C PRO A 535 21.30 5.71 6.51
N ASP A 536 21.77 4.91 7.46
CA ASP A 536 22.74 5.32 8.50
C ASP A 536 24.03 5.90 7.88
N GLY A 537 24.37 5.53 6.64
CA GLY A 537 25.49 6.08 5.91
C GLY A 537 25.48 7.60 5.79
N ILE A 538 24.30 8.24 5.68
CA ILE A 538 24.18 9.71 5.66
C ILE A 538 24.65 10.32 7.00
N LEU A 539 24.41 9.62 8.10
CA LEU A 539 24.73 10.07 9.45
C LEU A 539 26.19 9.77 9.85
N THR A 540 26.78 8.74 9.25
CA THR A 540 28.06 8.17 9.72
C THR A 540 29.22 8.35 8.75
N ASN A 541 28.99 8.35 7.44
CA ASN A 541 30.08 8.41 6.46
C ASN A 541 30.72 9.80 6.42
N SER A 542 32.06 9.86 6.51
CA SER A 542 32.82 11.12 6.44
C SER A 542 32.67 11.83 5.10
N SER A 543 32.55 11.08 3.99
CA SER A 543 32.32 11.62 2.65
C SER A 543 30.98 12.37 2.48
N LEU A 544 30.04 12.17 3.41
CA LEU A 544 28.73 12.82 3.44
C LEU A 544 28.63 13.93 4.50
N GLN A 545 29.75 14.39 5.06
CA GLN A 545 29.77 15.49 6.02
C GLN A 545 29.06 16.75 5.49
N TYR A 546 29.23 17.07 4.21
CA TYR A 546 28.55 18.21 3.57
C TYR A 546 27.02 18.12 3.65
N VAL A 547 26.44 16.91 3.66
CA VAL A 547 24.99 16.72 3.82
C VAL A 547 24.57 17.08 5.24
N ARG A 548 25.32 16.61 6.25
CA ARG A 548 25.05 16.89 7.65
C ARG A 548 25.23 18.38 7.99
N ASP A 549 26.28 19.00 7.46
CA ASP A 549 26.53 20.43 7.64
C ASP A 549 25.38 21.27 7.05
N GLN A 550 24.85 20.86 5.90
CA GLN A 550 23.72 21.52 5.26
C GLN A 550 22.38 21.27 5.97
N ILE A 551 22.18 20.07 6.54
CA ILE A 551 21.02 19.80 7.40
C ILE A 551 21.05 20.71 8.63
N GLU A 552 22.21 20.89 9.28
CA GLU A 552 22.38 21.82 10.41
C GLU A 552 22.10 23.29 10.03
N ASP A 553 22.37 23.67 8.77
CA ASP A 553 22.03 25.02 8.27
C ASP A 553 20.54 25.19 8.00
N TRP A 554 19.85 24.14 7.56
CA TRP A 554 18.46 24.23 7.09
C TRP A 554 17.42 23.87 8.14
N TYR A 555 17.82 23.08 9.14
CA TYR A 555 16.91 22.47 10.08
C TYR A 555 17.44 22.54 11.50
N ARG A 556 16.49 22.69 12.43
CA ARG A 556 16.68 22.27 13.82
C ARG A 556 16.52 20.75 13.87
N ILE A 557 17.55 20.05 14.36
CA ILE A 557 17.48 18.60 14.54
C ILE A 557 16.70 18.31 15.81
N ILE A 558 15.53 17.69 15.68
CA ILE A 558 14.66 17.35 16.82
C ILE A 558 15.08 16.01 17.40
N ALA A 559 15.15 15.00 16.54
CA ALA A 559 15.49 13.65 16.98
C ALA A 559 16.17 12.81 15.91
N VAL A 560 17.00 11.88 16.37
CA VAL A 560 17.60 10.81 15.57
C VAL A 560 17.27 9.48 16.25
N VAL A 561 16.47 8.66 15.59
CA VAL A 561 16.07 7.34 16.12
C VAL A 561 16.59 6.26 15.19
N SER A 562 17.60 5.51 15.65
CA SER A 562 18.22 4.42 14.89
C SER A 562 17.36 3.17 14.97
N MET A 563 17.06 2.56 13.82
CA MET A 563 16.29 1.32 13.73
C MET A 563 17.24 0.10 13.73
N PRO A 564 16.76 -1.09 14.12
CA PRO A 564 17.56 -2.30 14.04
C PRO A 564 17.84 -2.65 12.57
N GLN A 565 18.96 -3.32 12.30
CA GLN A 565 19.31 -3.72 10.93
C GLN A 565 18.25 -4.65 10.30
N SER A 566 17.57 -5.43 11.13
CA SER A 566 16.45 -6.28 10.72
C SER A 566 15.25 -5.47 10.21
N ALA A 567 15.11 -4.19 10.56
CA ALA A 567 13.89 -3.42 10.37
C ALA A 567 13.30 -3.48 8.96
N PHE A 568 14.17 -3.42 7.94
CA PHE A 568 13.78 -3.51 6.52
C PHE A 568 14.19 -4.83 5.87
N SER A 569 14.76 -5.78 6.63
CA SER A 569 15.32 -7.02 6.11
C SER A 569 14.25 -7.97 5.55
N HIS A 570 13.07 -8.07 6.18
CA HIS A 570 11.91 -8.87 5.69
C HIS A 570 11.21 -8.23 4.54
N THR A 571 11.32 -6.90 4.46
CA THR A 571 10.87 -6.21 3.29
C THR A 571 11.81 -6.55 2.15
N GLY A 572 13.12 -6.63 2.38
CA GLY A 572 14.14 -7.12 1.43
C GLY A 572 15.35 -6.18 1.28
N ALA A 573 15.47 -5.18 2.16
CA ALA A 573 16.58 -4.24 2.24
C ALA A 573 17.35 -4.45 3.56
N GLY A 574 18.61 -4.90 3.48
CA GLY A 574 19.48 -5.12 4.65
C GLY A 574 20.27 -3.89 5.13
N VAL A 575 19.91 -2.70 4.63
CA VAL A 575 20.59 -1.44 4.99
C VAL A 575 20.07 -0.97 6.34
N LYS A 576 20.98 -0.72 7.27
CA LYS A 576 20.64 -0.10 8.55
C LYS A 576 20.19 1.35 8.31
N SER A 577 19.06 1.72 8.88
CA SER A 577 18.41 3.00 8.64
C SER A 577 18.00 3.67 9.94
N SER A 578 17.84 4.98 9.88
CA SER A 578 17.40 5.82 10.99
C SER A 578 16.25 6.71 10.54
N VAL A 579 15.40 7.11 11.49
CA VAL A 579 14.38 8.14 11.28
C VAL A 579 14.93 9.46 11.81
N LEU A 580 14.98 10.47 10.95
CA LEU A 580 15.30 11.84 11.32
C LEU A 580 14.02 12.65 11.49
N PHE A 581 13.88 13.30 12.65
CA PHE A 581 12.88 14.32 12.90
C PHE A 581 13.56 15.68 12.88
N LEU A 582 13.15 16.53 11.95
CA LEU A 582 13.74 17.84 11.69
C LEU A 582 12.65 18.91 11.67
N LYS A 583 12.94 20.11 12.16
CA LYS A 583 12.04 21.28 12.05
C LYS A 583 12.71 22.32 11.15
N LYS A 584 12.06 22.71 10.06
CA LYS A 584 12.64 23.64 9.08
C LYS A 584 12.86 25.01 9.73
N LEU A 585 14.10 25.49 9.68
CA LEU A 585 14.43 26.85 10.10
C LEU A 585 13.85 27.86 9.11
N ASN A 586 13.52 29.05 9.61
CA ASN A 586 13.17 30.14 8.70
C ASN A 586 14.43 30.64 7.96
N ASP A 587 14.22 31.34 6.85
CA ASP A 587 15.35 31.74 5.99
C ASP A 587 16.36 32.64 6.72
N LYS A 588 15.90 33.50 7.66
CA LYS A 588 16.79 34.38 8.44
C LYS A 588 17.69 33.59 9.40
N GLU A 589 17.14 32.59 10.07
CA GLU A 589 17.90 31.70 10.97
C GLU A 589 18.93 30.89 10.18
N SER A 590 18.50 30.32 9.06
CA SER A 590 19.36 29.53 8.17
C SER A 590 20.52 30.37 7.63
N GLU A 591 20.24 31.59 7.15
CA GLU A 591 21.26 32.54 6.71
C GLU A 591 22.20 32.96 7.85
N ASN A 592 21.67 33.20 9.06
CA ASN A 592 22.49 33.56 10.23
C ASN A 592 23.49 32.45 10.59
N ILE A 593 23.05 31.19 10.63
CA ILE A 593 23.93 30.04 10.90
C ILE A 593 25.00 29.93 9.81
N SER A 594 24.60 30.01 8.55
CA SER A 594 25.53 29.93 7.42
C SER A 594 26.58 31.06 7.45
N ASN A 595 26.15 32.29 7.74
CA ASN A 595 27.02 33.47 7.87
C ASN A 595 27.98 33.34 9.06
N LYS A 596 27.51 32.86 10.22
CA LYS A 596 28.36 32.57 11.39
C LYS A 596 29.45 31.54 11.03
N LYS A 597 29.09 30.45 10.34
CA LYS A 597 30.04 29.42 9.87
C LYS A 597 31.06 29.99 8.88
N LEU A 598 30.62 30.77 7.89
CA LEU A 598 31.50 31.42 6.91
C LEU A 598 32.47 32.41 7.57
N ALA A 599 31.98 33.25 8.48
CA ALA A 599 32.83 34.19 9.22
C ALA A 599 33.87 33.47 10.07
N LEU A 600 33.51 32.36 10.72
CA LEU A 600 34.44 31.54 11.49
C LEU A 600 35.52 30.91 10.60
N LYS A 601 35.12 30.34 9.46
CA LYS A 601 36.04 29.78 8.46
C LYS A 601 37.09 30.82 8.03
N GLU A 602 36.66 32.03 7.69
CA GLU A 602 37.61 33.10 7.30
C GLU A 602 38.49 33.58 8.46
N LYS A 603 37.93 33.67 9.67
CA LYS A 603 38.71 33.99 10.88
C LYS A 603 39.81 32.95 11.14
N ILE A 604 39.49 31.66 11.11
CA ILE A 604 40.46 30.58 11.37
C ILE A 604 41.57 30.57 10.34
N LYS A 605 41.25 30.75 9.05
CA LYS A 605 42.27 30.87 8.00
C LYS A 605 43.25 32.00 8.29
N LYS A 606 42.75 33.15 8.73
CA LYS A 606 43.54 34.33 9.05
C LYS A 606 44.38 34.11 10.30
N ASP A 607 43.78 33.68 11.40
CA ASP A 607 44.44 33.50 12.70
C ASP A 607 45.55 32.43 12.65
N ASN A 608 45.46 31.47 11.71
CA ASN A 608 46.44 30.42 11.52
C ASN A 608 47.41 30.65 10.37
N ASP A 609 47.37 31.82 9.71
CA ASP A 609 48.17 32.14 8.52
C ASP A 609 48.09 31.03 7.44
N TYR A 610 46.94 30.37 7.31
CA TYR A 610 46.80 29.15 6.51
C TYR A 610 47.24 29.36 5.07
N LYS A 611 46.79 30.46 4.44
CA LYS A 611 47.16 30.81 3.07
C LYS A 611 48.67 30.95 2.90
N ALA A 612 49.33 31.68 3.81
CA ALA A 612 50.78 31.87 3.76
C ALA A 612 51.54 30.56 3.96
N LYS A 613 51.09 29.68 4.87
CA LYS A 613 51.69 28.35 5.10
C LYS A 613 51.57 27.47 3.86
N VAL A 614 50.40 27.41 3.22
CA VAL A 614 50.19 26.63 1.99
C VAL A 614 51.07 27.17 0.85
N GLU A 615 51.13 28.49 0.67
CA GLU A 615 51.97 29.14 -0.34
C GLU A 615 53.46 28.85 -0.11
N GLN A 616 53.93 28.84 1.14
CA GLN A 616 55.31 28.46 1.48
C GLN A 616 55.61 26.99 1.17
N ILE A 617 54.69 26.07 1.48
CA ILE A 617 54.82 24.64 1.17
C ILE A 617 54.91 24.43 -0.34
N GLU A 618 54.03 25.08 -1.11
CA GLU A 618 54.01 25.03 -2.58
C GLU A 618 55.25 25.68 -3.21
N ALA A 619 55.73 26.81 -2.67
CA ALA A 619 56.95 27.45 -3.12
C ALA A 619 58.18 26.54 -2.91
N LYS A 620 58.28 25.90 -1.74
CA LYS A 620 59.33 24.91 -1.43
C LYS A 620 59.29 23.72 -2.39
N LYS A 621 58.10 23.16 -2.65
CA LYS A 621 57.89 22.10 -3.64
C LYS A 621 58.39 22.52 -5.02
N LYS A 622 57.98 23.70 -5.51
CA LYS A 622 58.40 24.24 -6.81
C LYS A 622 59.91 24.44 -6.88
N GLN A 623 60.56 24.93 -5.82
CA GLN A 623 62.01 25.09 -5.78
C GLN A 623 62.75 23.75 -5.86
N ILE A 624 62.34 22.75 -5.09
CA ILE A 624 62.98 21.41 -5.13
C ILE A 624 62.90 20.81 -6.53
N ILE A 625 61.70 20.81 -7.12
CA ILE A 625 61.49 20.29 -8.47
C ILE A 625 62.27 21.10 -9.50
N LYS A 626 62.31 22.43 -9.39
CA LYS A 626 63.03 23.31 -10.33
C LYS A 626 64.54 23.09 -10.27
N PHE A 627 65.13 22.82 -9.10
CA PHE A 627 66.58 22.69 -8.93
C PHE A 627 67.06 21.24 -8.81
N HIS A 628 66.17 20.26 -9.00
CA HIS A 628 66.48 18.82 -8.89
C HIS A 628 67.13 18.47 -7.54
N LYS A 629 66.83 19.23 -6.47
CA LYS A 629 67.49 19.07 -5.17
C LYS A 629 67.11 17.71 -4.57
N GLY A 630 68.09 16.82 -4.40
CA GLY A 630 67.88 15.46 -3.89
C GLY A 630 67.42 14.46 -4.96
N PHE A 631 67.62 14.74 -6.24
CA PHE A 631 67.47 13.76 -7.32
C PHE A 631 68.82 13.11 -7.65
N GLU A 632 68.90 11.78 -7.54
CA GLU A 632 70.10 11.01 -7.92
C GLU A 632 70.07 10.70 -9.43
N ASN A 633 70.99 11.31 -10.17
CA ASN A 633 71.09 11.14 -11.62
C ASN A 633 72.08 10.03 -11.99
N ASN A 634 71.59 8.80 -12.04
CA ASN A 634 72.42 7.61 -12.32
C ASN A 634 72.58 7.32 -13.83
N ILE A 635 72.21 8.27 -14.71
CA ILE A 635 72.09 8.07 -16.16
C ILE A 635 73.13 8.88 -16.96
N GLY A 636 73.98 9.66 -16.28
CA GLY A 636 75.08 10.42 -16.91
C GLY A 636 74.66 11.57 -17.83
N LEU A 637 73.36 11.88 -17.92
CA LEU A 637 72.85 13.01 -18.71
C LEU A 637 73.09 14.33 -17.98
N THR A 638 73.64 15.34 -18.66
CA THR A 638 73.87 16.69 -18.08
C THR A 638 72.83 17.72 -18.50
N ASP A 639 72.12 17.47 -19.60
CA ASP A 639 71.05 18.36 -20.08
C ASP A 639 69.78 18.19 -19.24
N LYS A 640 69.34 19.29 -18.63
CA LYS A 640 68.18 19.32 -17.74
C LYS A 640 66.88 18.86 -18.40
N LYS A 641 66.62 19.27 -19.65
CA LYS A 641 65.39 18.89 -20.36
C LYS A 641 65.39 17.40 -20.74
N LYS A 642 66.56 16.82 -20.99
CA LYS A 642 66.70 15.38 -21.22
C LYS A 642 66.48 14.60 -19.93
N ILE A 643 67.03 15.07 -18.79
CA ILE A 643 66.78 14.47 -17.47
C ILE A 643 65.29 14.49 -17.13
N GLU A 644 64.59 15.61 -17.33
CA GLU A 644 63.16 15.75 -17.01
C GLU A 644 62.24 14.79 -17.80
N LYS A 645 62.70 14.27 -18.94
CA LYS A 645 61.96 13.30 -19.76
C LYS A 645 62.15 11.84 -19.32
N THR A 646 63.16 11.57 -18.49
CA THR A 646 63.44 10.22 -17.99
C THR A 646 62.37 9.74 -17.03
N ASP A 647 62.14 8.43 -17.00
CA ASP A 647 61.12 7.85 -16.12
C ASP A 647 61.54 7.90 -14.64
N SER A 648 62.84 7.85 -14.35
CA SER A 648 63.37 8.06 -12.99
C SER A 648 63.06 9.46 -12.46
N PHE A 649 63.22 10.51 -13.28
CA PHE A 649 62.87 11.87 -12.88
C PHE A 649 61.35 12.06 -12.72
N LYS A 650 60.55 11.52 -13.65
CA LYS A 650 59.08 11.57 -13.53
C LYS A 650 58.61 10.89 -12.24
N LYS A 651 59.18 9.74 -11.90
CA LYS A 651 58.90 9.02 -10.65
C LYS A 651 59.28 9.85 -9.43
N TRP A 652 60.51 10.36 -9.37
CA TRP A 652 60.97 11.24 -8.28
C TRP A 652 60.10 12.50 -8.13
N LYS A 653 59.75 13.17 -9.23
CA LYS A 653 58.87 14.35 -9.23
C LYS A 653 57.48 14.01 -8.67
N SER A 654 56.95 12.83 -9.01
CA SER A 654 55.69 12.32 -8.48
C SER A 654 55.78 12.08 -6.97
N GLU A 655 56.85 11.43 -6.51
CA GLU A 655 57.10 11.16 -5.08
C GLU A 655 57.23 12.46 -4.27
N ILE A 656 58.04 13.42 -4.73
CA ILE A 656 58.13 14.74 -4.11
C ILE A 656 56.77 15.44 -4.10
N SER A 657 56.02 15.36 -5.19
CA SER A 657 54.68 15.96 -5.25
C SER A 657 53.73 15.32 -4.23
N ALA A 658 53.79 14.00 -4.03
CA ALA A 658 53.01 13.28 -3.04
C ALA A 658 53.37 13.69 -1.61
N VAL A 659 54.66 13.81 -1.27
CA VAL A 659 55.12 14.26 0.05
C VAL A 659 54.58 15.65 0.41
N TYR A 660 54.68 16.60 -0.53
CA TYR A 660 54.19 17.96 -0.28
C TYR A 660 52.67 18.06 -0.30
N THR A 661 51.98 17.20 -1.06
CA THR A 661 50.51 17.08 -0.99
C THR A 661 50.09 16.55 0.38
N LYS A 662 50.79 15.56 0.92
CA LYS A 662 50.55 15.04 2.27
C LYS A 662 50.69 16.13 3.34
N LYS A 663 51.74 16.96 3.27
CA LYS A 663 51.92 18.10 4.20
C LYS A 663 50.78 19.13 4.14
N ILE A 664 50.22 19.37 2.95
CA ILE A 664 49.06 20.25 2.79
C ILE A 664 47.83 19.60 3.42
N ASN A 665 47.62 18.29 3.21
CA ASN A 665 46.49 17.56 3.80
C ASN A 665 46.57 17.50 5.33
N GLU A 666 47.74 17.23 5.91
CA GLU A 666 47.97 17.27 7.37
C GLU A 666 47.66 18.66 7.95
N LEU A 667 48.04 19.73 7.22
CA LEU A 667 47.68 21.10 7.60
C LEU A 667 46.17 21.33 7.50
N LYS A 668 45.50 20.83 6.45
CA LYS A 668 44.05 20.95 6.30
C LYS A 668 43.31 20.25 7.44
N GLU A 669 43.69 19.01 7.76
CA GLU A 669 43.13 18.24 8.88
C GLU A 669 43.25 19.02 10.19
N THR A 670 44.42 19.61 10.47
CA THR A 670 44.63 20.44 11.66
C THR A 670 43.68 21.65 11.69
N ILE A 671 43.48 22.32 10.55
CA ILE A 671 42.60 23.49 10.46
C ILE A 671 41.12 23.09 10.58
N ASP A 672 40.73 21.96 9.99
CA ASP A 672 39.37 21.41 10.13
C ASP A 672 39.06 21.02 11.58
N GLU A 673 40.01 20.43 12.32
CA GLU A 673 39.86 20.13 13.75
C GLU A 673 39.62 21.40 14.58
N ILE A 674 40.38 22.47 14.31
CA ILE A 674 40.19 23.77 14.95
C ILE A 674 38.79 24.32 14.61
N TYR A 675 38.38 24.23 13.35
CA TYR A 675 37.05 24.66 12.94
C TYR A 675 35.94 23.89 13.66
N LEU A 676 36.03 22.58 13.77
CA LEU A 676 35.03 21.77 14.48
C LEU A 676 34.92 22.16 15.95
N SER A 677 36.05 22.39 16.63
CA SER A 677 36.10 22.81 18.03
C SER A 677 35.51 24.21 18.24
N GLU A 678 35.84 25.17 17.39
CA GLU A 678 35.33 26.55 17.51
C GLU A 678 33.87 26.68 17.04
N LYS A 679 33.43 25.86 16.06
CA LYS A 679 32.05 25.84 15.56
C LYS A 679 31.06 25.57 16.70
N GLN A 680 31.41 24.62 17.58
CA GLN A 680 30.59 24.26 18.75
C GLN A 680 30.39 25.41 19.75
N LYS A 681 31.28 26.41 19.76
CA LYS A 681 31.20 27.55 20.70
C LYS A 681 30.34 28.70 20.18
N ILE A 682 30.18 28.81 18.86
CA ILE A 682 29.50 29.95 18.20
C ILE A 682 28.05 29.66 17.80
N LEU A 683 27.73 28.37 17.60
CA LEU A 683 26.40 27.93 17.28
C LEU A 683 25.61 27.73 18.57
N ASP A 684 24.33 28.05 18.51
CA ASP A 684 23.46 27.95 19.67
C ASP A 684 23.26 26.47 20.00
N ASN A 685 23.45 26.11 21.26
CA ASN A 685 23.28 24.73 21.72
C ASN A 685 21.80 24.46 21.97
N TYR A 686 21.31 23.31 21.52
CA TYR A 686 19.94 22.87 21.73
C TYR A 686 19.90 21.36 21.98
N PRO A 687 18.94 20.87 22.78
CA PRO A 687 18.82 19.44 23.05
C PRO A 687 18.36 18.70 21.78
N ILE A 688 18.93 17.51 21.57
CA ILE A 688 18.53 16.58 20.50
C ILE A 688 18.13 15.26 21.16
N PHE A 689 16.95 14.76 20.83
CA PHE A 689 16.51 13.45 21.31
C PHE A 689 17.18 12.34 20.49
N MET A 690 17.94 11.46 21.14
CA MET A 690 18.58 10.33 20.48
C MET A 690 18.11 9.01 21.10
N ALA A 691 17.74 8.06 20.25
CA ALA A 691 17.37 6.73 20.68
C ALA A 691 17.85 5.66 19.68
N ILE A 692 18.07 4.46 20.18
CA ILE A 692 18.37 3.27 19.38
C ILE A 692 17.29 2.25 19.75
N ALA A 693 16.51 1.80 18.77
CA ALA A 693 15.58 0.70 18.94
C ALA A 693 16.28 -0.59 18.54
N GLU A 694 16.27 -1.60 19.43
CA GLU A 694 16.79 -2.94 19.15
C GLU A 694 15.70 -3.87 18.64
N ASP A 695 14.46 -3.67 19.11
CA ASP A 695 13.28 -4.43 18.69
C ASP A 695 12.12 -3.50 18.34
N ILE A 696 11.52 -3.72 17.17
CA ILE A 696 10.43 -2.92 16.62
C ILE A 696 9.15 -3.75 16.40
N GLY A 697 9.02 -4.86 17.11
CA GLY A 697 7.84 -5.74 17.07
C GLY A 697 8.02 -7.01 16.25
N TYR A 698 9.15 -7.19 15.55
CA TYR A 698 9.39 -8.37 14.72
C TYR A 698 10.90 -8.65 14.49
N ASP A 699 11.22 -9.95 14.35
CA ASP A 699 12.58 -10.44 14.11
C ASP A 699 12.99 -10.36 12.63
N ALA A 700 14.22 -10.73 12.27
CA ALA A 700 14.81 -10.80 10.91
C ALA A 700 14.06 -11.66 9.85
N THR A 701 12.98 -12.36 10.23
CA THR A 701 12.08 -13.12 9.33
C THR A 701 10.67 -12.50 9.21
N GLY A 702 10.37 -11.47 10.00
CA GLY A 702 9.08 -10.78 10.04
C GLY A 702 8.12 -11.44 11.02
N LYS A 703 8.62 -12.34 11.86
CA LYS A 703 7.85 -12.99 12.92
C LYS A 703 7.75 -12.05 14.10
N GLU A 704 6.55 -11.90 14.63
CA GLU A 704 6.30 -11.06 15.80
C GLU A 704 7.13 -11.50 17.02
N THR A 705 7.78 -10.54 17.67
CA THR A 705 8.59 -10.75 18.87
C THR A 705 7.81 -10.49 20.16
N GLY A 706 6.67 -9.80 20.06
CA GLY A 706 5.87 -9.37 21.22
C GLY A 706 6.47 -8.21 22.01
N ASN A 707 7.59 -7.63 21.55
CA ASN A 707 8.23 -6.46 22.14
C ASN A 707 8.43 -5.38 21.07
N ASN A 708 8.04 -4.14 21.34
CA ASN A 708 8.19 -3.02 20.40
C ASN A 708 8.66 -1.77 21.15
N GLU A 709 9.96 -1.49 21.10
CA GLU A 709 10.56 -0.37 21.83
C GLU A 709 10.13 0.99 21.29
N LEU A 710 9.66 1.04 20.03
CA LEU A 710 9.14 2.27 19.44
C LEU A 710 7.92 2.82 20.20
N ASP A 711 7.15 1.99 20.89
CA ASP A 711 6.02 2.45 21.70
C ASP A 711 6.50 3.25 22.92
N PHE A 712 7.61 2.85 23.54
CA PHE A 712 8.23 3.59 24.65
C PHE A 712 8.98 4.83 24.14
N ILE A 713 9.84 4.65 23.15
CA ILE A 713 10.60 5.75 22.52
C ILE A 713 9.64 6.83 21.99
N GLY A 714 8.50 6.42 21.42
CA GLY A 714 7.49 7.34 20.92
C GLY A 714 6.86 8.21 22.00
N LYS A 715 6.60 7.67 23.19
CA LYS A 715 6.06 8.46 24.31
C LYS A 715 7.04 9.54 24.76
N GLU A 716 8.31 9.17 24.93
CA GLU A 716 9.36 10.12 25.35
C GLU A 716 9.61 11.17 24.27
N LEU A 717 9.68 10.78 22.99
CA LEU A 717 9.86 11.71 21.89
C LEU A 717 8.67 12.66 21.74
N LYS A 718 7.43 12.19 21.91
CA LYS A 718 6.24 13.05 21.90
C LYS A 718 6.27 14.08 23.03
N SER A 719 6.69 13.67 24.23
CA SER A 719 6.89 14.57 25.37
C SER A 719 7.96 15.63 25.06
N PHE A 720 9.07 15.21 24.46
CA PHE A 720 10.15 16.09 24.06
C PHE A 720 9.74 17.11 22.98
N ILE A 721 9.00 16.67 21.95
CA ILE A 721 8.46 17.57 20.91
C ILE A 721 7.51 18.59 21.53
N LYS A 722 6.64 18.16 22.44
CA LYS A 722 5.73 19.07 23.16
C LYS A 722 6.50 20.11 23.97
N HIS A 723 7.56 19.70 24.67
CA HIS A 723 8.40 20.63 25.42
C HIS A 723 9.05 21.67 24.51
N ILE A 724 9.51 21.28 23.33
CA ILE A 724 10.04 22.22 22.31
C ILE A 724 8.97 23.22 21.90
N GLU A 725 7.78 22.77 21.50
CA GLU A 725 6.69 23.66 21.05
C GLU A 725 6.20 24.64 22.13
N GLU A 726 6.37 24.31 23.41
CA GLU A 726 5.97 25.18 24.52
C GLU A 726 7.06 26.21 24.92
N ASN A 727 8.32 25.98 24.56
CA ASN A 727 9.46 26.75 25.09
C ASN A 727 10.30 27.45 24.01
N GLU A 728 10.10 27.13 22.74
CA GLU A 728 10.86 27.63 21.59
C GLU A 728 9.96 27.96 20.40
#